data_AF-A0A932HA12-F1
#
_entry.id   AF-A0A932HA12-F1
#
_cell.length_a   1.000
_cell.length_b   1.000
_cell.length_c   1.000
_cell.angle_alpha   90.00
_cell.angle_beta   90.00
_cell.angle_gamma   90.00
#
_symmetry.space_group_name_H-M   'P 1'
#
loop_
_entity.id
_entity.type
_entity.pdbx_description
1 polymer ?
#
loop_
_entity_poly.entity_id
_entity_poly.type
_entity_poly.pdbx_seq_one_letter_code
_entity_poly.pdbx_strand_id
1 'polypeptide(L)'
;MILATLFICFFLSGSTALLYEVVWMRMLTQIFCSSAYAIATLLAAFMAGLALGSYIFGRLANSARNLLRLYGILELGIGIYGLLVPVLFRSARGVYIPLFWLYDSYPTTFNFLLFLLSFVLLIFPTFLMGATLPVLSRFFVRSFSHLGQRIADLYATNTLGAVLGCALTGYYLIPALGMSRTVHAAAMMNLVIALLIFVVDGMRGNQVEEPFAPMTPAEESGEGPARSRTEWLLLLAISLSGAAAMIYENAWTHALILVIGGSVYSFTTMLLTFLTGLALGGYLYARLFGKREAQVIFFGLVELGVGIAALATIPLFEKLPLIFLRLHQGFGDSFPLFLAIQVVLSFAVMFLPTLLLGMTFPMVVCLFTQSLYRVGSSVGTTYACNTLGAIVGAFVGGFIFLPLFGIQVSIVIGALLNLSVGWLLLIADPHPGRRYRLIMGGAVAVVLAFLALRFPFWDRSILTSGVTVYADSFKSLPTDSLRLEEMSKDKILYYREGLTATISVHQLSKDYLYLKTNGKIDGSHGDAFTMLMTGYLPMLLRPQAEQVAVIGLGTGMTIKAVGSFPVKKIEVLEIEPAMVEAAAFFQEQNGKILDDPRVRMIPTDGRNYIMATPRLYDLVISEPSNPWIAGVASLFTKEFYAVAK
;
A
#
# COMPACT_ATOMS: atom_id res chain seq x y z
N MET A 1 19.08 -31.29 6.78
CA MET A 1 17.65 -31.28 7.14
C MET A 1 17.27 -30.03 7.93
N ILE A 2 17.86 -29.75 9.09
CA ILE A 2 17.54 -28.58 9.96
C ILE A 2 17.49 -27.24 9.19
N LEU A 3 18.55 -26.88 8.46
CA LEU A 3 18.60 -25.63 7.68
C LEU A 3 17.44 -25.49 6.69
N ALA A 4 17.10 -26.56 5.98
CA ALA A 4 16.00 -26.56 5.01
C ALA A 4 14.65 -26.37 5.72
N THR A 5 14.43 -27.03 6.86
CA THR A 5 13.24 -26.84 7.69
C THR A 5 13.09 -25.39 8.14
N LEU A 6 14.19 -24.73 8.55
CA LEU A 6 14.16 -23.33 8.97
C LEU A 6 13.85 -22.37 7.81
N PHE A 7 14.38 -22.60 6.61
CA PHE A 7 14.00 -21.81 5.43
C PHE A 7 12.53 -22.02 5.06
N ILE A 8 12.00 -23.24 5.15
CA ILE A 8 10.57 -23.51 4.92
C ILE A 8 9.71 -22.81 5.97
N CYS A 9 10.09 -22.90 7.26
CA CYS A 9 9.41 -22.20 8.34
C CYS A 9 9.40 -20.68 8.09
N PHE A 10 10.53 -20.12 7.67
CA PHE A 10 10.63 -18.69 7.43
C PHE A 10 9.87 -18.23 6.17
N PHE A 11 9.83 -19.07 5.13
CA PHE A 11 8.95 -18.87 3.98
C PHE A 11 7.47 -18.86 4.39
N LEU A 12 7.04 -19.84 5.19
CA LEU A 12 5.65 -19.91 5.67
C LEU A 12 5.33 -18.74 6.62
N SER A 13 6.27 -18.32 7.47
CA SER A 13 6.14 -17.11 8.29
C SER A 13 5.87 -15.88 7.42
N GLY A 14 6.70 -15.64 6.40
CA GLY A 14 6.47 -14.54 5.45
C GLY A 14 5.09 -14.61 4.78
N SER A 15 4.64 -15.82 4.43
CA SER A 15 3.30 -16.05 3.88
C SER A 15 2.20 -15.67 4.85
N THR A 16 2.30 -16.07 6.12
CA THR A 16 1.34 -15.70 7.16
C THR A 16 1.34 -14.19 7.44
N ALA A 17 2.52 -13.54 7.46
CA ALA A 17 2.64 -12.11 7.71
C ALA A 17 1.83 -11.28 6.70
N LEU A 18 1.94 -11.57 5.41
CA LEU A 18 1.19 -10.85 4.37
C LEU A 18 -0.28 -11.27 4.30
N LEU A 19 -0.61 -12.51 4.68
CA LEU A 19 -2.00 -12.90 4.86
C LEU A 19 -2.66 -12.04 5.94
N TYR A 20 -2.00 -11.88 7.09
CA TYR A 20 -2.49 -11.02 8.17
C TYR A 20 -2.62 -9.58 7.71
N GLU A 21 -1.61 -9.02 7.04
CA GLU A 21 -1.67 -7.65 6.54
C GLU A 21 -2.89 -7.41 5.64
N VAL A 22 -3.10 -8.27 4.63
CA VAL A 22 -4.21 -8.14 3.68
C VAL A 22 -5.57 -8.31 4.38
N VAL A 23 -5.69 -9.28 5.29
CA VAL A 23 -6.97 -9.53 5.97
C VAL A 23 -7.26 -8.46 7.04
N TRP A 24 -6.28 -8.07 7.85
CA TRP A 24 -6.44 -7.06 8.89
C TRP A 24 -6.73 -5.69 8.28
N MET A 25 -6.10 -5.34 7.17
CA MET A 25 -6.43 -4.12 6.43
C MET A 25 -7.91 -4.10 6.01
N ARG A 26 -8.41 -5.20 5.45
CA ARG A 26 -9.83 -5.33 5.08
C ARG A 26 -10.78 -5.31 6.28
N MET A 27 -10.41 -5.98 7.37
CA MET A 27 -11.23 -6.01 8.58
C MET A 27 -11.26 -4.63 9.27
N LEU A 28 -10.15 -3.90 9.30
CA LEU A 28 -10.10 -2.58 9.92
C LEU A 28 -10.76 -1.50 9.07
N THR A 29 -10.62 -1.53 7.74
CA THR A 29 -11.40 -0.64 6.85
C THR A 29 -12.91 -0.83 7.06
N GLN A 30 -13.36 -2.06 7.35
CA GLN A 30 -14.75 -2.33 7.73
C GLN A 30 -15.15 -1.84 9.14
N ILE A 31 -14.22 -1.52 10.03
CA ILE A 31 -14.56 -1.07 11.39
C ILE A 31 -14.37 0.44 11.54
N PHE A 32 -13.25 0.99 11.03
CA PHE A 32 -12.76 2.31 11.38
C PHE A 32 -12.92 3.39 10.32
N CYS A 33 -13.11 3.03 9.03
CA CYS A 33 -13.56 3.85 7.88
C CYS A 33 -12.73 3.41 6.66
N SER A 34 -13.30 3.43 5.44
CA SER A 34 -12.48 3.34 4.22
C SER A 34 -11.82 4.67 3.85
N SER A 35 -11.73 5.62 4.79
CA SER A 35 -11.01 6.87 4.55
C SER A 35 -9.52 6.59 4.38
N ALA A 36 -8.88 7.41 3.53
CA ALA A 36 -7.43 7.38 3.37
C ALA A 36 -6.71 7.43 4.72
N TYR A 37 -7.15 8.31 5.64
CA TYR A 37 -6.56 8.50 6.97
C TYR A 37 -6.53 7.22 7.80
N ALA A 38 -7.59 6.41 7.77
CA ALA A 38 -7.64 5.14 8.47
C ALA A 38 -6.64 4.13 7.89
N ILE A 39 -6.58 4.01 6.56
CA ILE A 39 -5.66 3.10 5.85
C ILE A 39 -4.20 3.44 6.17
N ALA A 40 -3.84 4.72 6.15
CA ALA A 40 -2.48 5.15 6.41
C ALA A 40 -2.06 5.01 7.87
N THR A 41 -2.99 5.28 8.78
CA THR A 41 -2.82 5.02 10.21
C THR A 41 -2.53 3.55 10.48
N LEU A 42 -3.25 2.66 9.80
CA LEU A 42 -3.03 1.22 9.85
C LEU A 42 -1.63 0.83 9.39
N LEU A 43 -1.24 1.32 8.20
CA LEU A 43 0.05 1.01 7.61
C LEU A 43 1.19 1.54 8.50
N ALA A 44 1.04 2.77 9.01
CA ALA A 44 2.00 3.37 9.94
C ALA A 44 2.14 2.56 11.23
N ALA A 45 1.03 2.12 11.84
CA ALA A 45 1.07 1.25 13.02
C ALA A 45 1.73 -0.10 12.74
N PHE A 46 1.39 -0.71 11.59
CA PHE A 46 1.94 -1.99 11.18
C PHE A 46 3.47 -1.91 11.00
N MET A 47 3.92 -0.93 10.22
CA MET A 47 5.33 -0.66 9.97
C MET A 47 6.07 -0.19 11.22
N ALA A 48 5.46 0.61 12.09
CA ALA A 48 6.08 1.04 13.34
C ALA A 48 6.40 -0.14 14.25
N GLY A 49 5.50 -1.12 14.34
CA GLY A 49 5.78 -2.35 15.08
C GLY A 49 6.92 -3.15 14.45
N LEU A 50 6.94 -3.32 13.12
CA LEU A 50 8.07 -3.96 12.44
C LEU A 50 9.42 -3.26 12.73
N ALA A 51 9.44 -1.92 12.70
CA ALA A 51 10.63 -1.13 12.99
C ALA A 51 11.08 -1.27 14.46
N LEU A 52 10.16 -1.19 15.42
CA LEU A 52 10.45 -1.34 16.84
C LEU A 52 10.91 -2.77 17.18
N GLY A 53 10.21 -3.76 16.63
CA GLY A 53 10.51 -5.18 16.82
C GLY A 53 11.91 -5.52 16.33
N SER A 54 12.23 -5.09 15.12
CA SER A 54 13.54 -5.34 14.53
C SER A 54 14.68 -4.64 15.26
N TYR A 55 14.49 -3.39 15.69
CA TYR A 55 15.48 -2.64 16.45
C TYR A 55 15.77 -3.26 17.81
N ILE A 56 14.72 -3.60 18.56
CA ILE A 56 14.84 -4.15 19.92
C ILE A 56 15.37 -5.58 19.87
N PHE A 57 14.75 -6.46 19.08
CA PHE A 57 15.18 -7.85 19.01
C PHE A 57 16.47 -8.05 18.24
N GLY A 58 16.88 -7.11 17.38
CA GLY A 58 18.22 -7.11 16.81
C GLY A 58 19.31 -7.06 17.90
N ARG A 59 19.11 -6.26 18.95
CA ARG A 59 20.03 -6.20 20.10
C ARG A 59 19.91 -7.40 21.01
N LEU A 60 18.67 -7.82 21.32
CA LEU A 60 18.43 -8.99 22.17
C LEU A 60 18.99 -10.28 21.53
N ALA A 61 18.90 -10.42 20.21
CA ALA A 61 19.46 -11.55 19.48
C ALA A 61 20.97 -11.69 19.67
N ASN A 62 21.71 -10.59 19.86
CA ASN A 62 23.16 -10.68 20.07
C ASN A 62 23.54 -11.36 21.41
N SER A 63 22.66 -11.29 22.42
CA SER A 63 22.88 -11.84 23.77
C SER A 63 22.00 -13.05 24.11
N ALA A 64 21.07 -13.43 23.21
CA ALA A 64 20.17 -14.54 23.41
C ALA A 64 20.92 -15.88 23.44
N ARG A 65 20.70 -16.67 24.51
CA ARG A 65 21.32 -18.00 24.69
C ARG A 65 20.85 -19.02 23.65
N ASN A 66 19.58 -18.95 23.24
CA ASN A 66 19.00 -19.83 22.23
C ASN A 66 18.11 -19.03 21.28
N LEU A 67 18.66 -18.72 20.10
CA LEU A 67 17.99 -17.96 19.05
C LEU A 67 16.84 -18.73 18.40
N LEU A 68 16.97 -20.05 18.31
CA LEU A 68 15.96 -20.88 17.66
C LEU A 68 14.70 -20.96 18.54
N ARG A 69 14.88 -21.18 19.84
CA ARG A 69 13.78 -21.12 20.81
C ARG A 69 13.14 -19.73 20.86
N LEU A 70 13.94 -18.66 20.79
CA LEU A 70 13.43 -17.30 20.70
C LEU A 70 12.54 -17.12 19.46
N TYR A 71 13.00 -17.59 18.29
CA TYR A 71 12.21 -17.56 17.07
C TYR A 71 10.88 -18.33 17.21
N GLY A 72 10.90 -19.53 17.80
CA GLY A 72 9.68 -20.30 18.08
C GLY A 72 8.69 -19.59 19.01
N ILE A 73 9.18 -18.86 20.02
CA ILE A 73 8.34 -18.06 20.92
C ILE A 73 7.70 -16.88 20.17
N LEU A 74 8.43 -16.22 19.27
CA LEU A 74 7.90 -15.14 18.45
C LEU A 74 6.75 -15.65 17.56
N GLU A 75 6.95 -16.76 16.86
CA GLU A 75 5.93 -17.40 16.01
C GLU A 75 4.70 -17.87 16.82
N LEU A 76 4.92 -18.43 18.00
CA LEU A 76 3.84 -18.80 18.93
C LEU A 76 3.02 -17.57 19.33
N GLY A 77 3.68 -16.46 19.66
CA GLY A 77 3.03 -15.21 20.01
C GLY A 77 2.21 -14.62 18.85
N ILE A 78 2.74 -14.66 17.63
CA ILE A 78 2.02 -14.24 16.41
C ILE A 78 0.78 -15.11 16.20
N GLY A 79 0.92 -16.43 16.31
CA GLY A 79 -0.20 -17.38 16.13
C GLY A 79 -1.30 -17.21 17.18
N ILE A 80 -0.93 -17.09 18.47
CA ILE A 80 -1.89 -16.84 19.56
C ILE A 80 -2.62 -15.51 19.32
N TYR A 81 -1.88 -14.46 18.95
CA TYR A 81 -2.50 -13.16 18.65
C TYR A 81 -3.48 -13.28 17.47
N GLY A 82 -3.09 -13.98 16.40
CA GLY A 82 -3.95 -14.24 15.25
C GLY A 82 -5.29 -14.89 15.63
N LEU A 83 -5.31 -15.83 16.57
CA LEU A 83 -6.55 -16.42 17.09
C LEU A 83 -7.43 -15.42 17.86
N LEU A 84 -6.82 -14.45 18.55
CA LEU A 84 -7.52 -13.43 19.33
C LEU A 84 -8.08 -12.28 18.48
N VAL A 85 -7.53 -12.04 17.28
CA VAL A 85 -7.87 -10.90 16.41
C VAL A 85 -9.39 -10.73 16.19
N PRO A 86 -10.18 -11.75 15.82
CA PRO A 86 -11.61 -11.55 15.59
C PRO A 86 -12.36 -11.04 16.84
N VAL A 87 -11.94 -11.46 18.02
CA VAL A 87 -12.50 -11.01 19.31
C VAL A 87 -12.04 -9.60 19.64
N LEU A 88 -10.74 -9.31 19.44
CA LEU A 88 -10.19 -7.97 19.64
C LEU A 88 -10.87 -6.93 18.74
N PHE A 89 -11.11 -7.26 17.48
CA PHE A 89 -11.75 -6.37 16.52
C PHE A 89 -13.23 -6.16 16.83
N ARG A 90 -13.94 -7.20 17.27
CA ARG A 90 -15.31 -7.05 17.78
C ARG A 90 -15.36 -6.13 19.00
N SER A 91 -14.40 -6.27 19.91
CA SER A 91 -14.29 -5.43 21.10
C SER A 91 -13.96 -3.98 20.73
N ALA A 92 -13.07 -3.79 19.76
CA ALA A 92 -12.70 -2.48 19.25
C ALA A 92 -13.89 -1.74 18.63
N ARG A 93 -14.80 -2.45 17.95
CA ARG A 93 -16.08 -1.88 17.49
C ARG A 93 -16.92 -1.35 18.66
N GLY A 94 -16.95 -2.06 19.79
CA GLY A 94 -17.64 -1.62 21.01
C GLY A 94 -17.04 -0.34 21.62
N VAL A 95 -15.75 -0.07 21.39
CA VAL A 95 -15.09 1.18 21.79
C VAL A 95 -15.31 2.28 20.75
N TYR A 96 -15.28 1.94 19.46
CA TYR A 96 -15.45 2.88 18.36
C TYR A 96 -16.80 3.58 18.35
N ILE A 97 -17.90 2.85 18.56
CA ILE A 97 -19.26 3.41 18.49
C ILE A 97 -19.46 4.54 19.53
N PRO A 98 -19.11 4.37 20.83
CA PRO A 98 -19.15 5.47 21.80
C PRO A 98 -18.19 6.62 21.48
N LEU A 99 -17.05 6.36 20.86
CA LEU A 99 -16.11 7.42 20.46
C LEU A 99 -16.67 8.28 19.31
N PHE A 100 -17.58 7.74 18.50
CA PHE A 100 -18.13 8.43 17.35
C PHE A 100 -18.91 9.71 17.71
N TRP A 101 -19.39 9.85 18.95
CA TRP A 101 -19.97 11.11 19.43
C TRP A 101 -19.01 12.30 19.34
N LEU A 102 -17.70 12.04 19.40
CA LEU A 102 -16.66 13.07 19.24
C LEU A 102 -16.45 13.48 17.77
N TYR A 103 -16.97 12.72 16.80
CA TYR A 103 -16.74 12.99 15.37
C TYR A 103 -17.24 14.38 14.95
N ASP A 104 -18.45 14.75 15.38
CA ASP A 104 -19.07 16.05 15.04
C ASP A 104 -18.42 17.23 15.79
N SER A 105 -18.13 17.06 17.08
CA SER A 105 -17.68 18.17 17.95
C SER A 105 -16.16 18.32 18.05
N TYR A 106 -15.41 17.22 17.93
CA TYR A 106 -13.96 17.16 18.12
C TYR A 106 -13.30 16.22 17.09
N PRO A 107 -13.39 16.53 15.78
CA PRO A 107 -12.94 15.63 14.71
C PRO A 107 -11.45 15.28 14.79
N THR A 108 -10.59 16.23 15.19
CA THR A 108 -9.15 15.96 15.38
C THR A 108 -8.90 14.96 16.49
N THR A 109 -9.59 15.12 17.62
CA THR A 109 -9.50 14.21 18.77
C THR A 109 -10.04 12.83 18.42
N PHE A 110 -11.16 12.76 17.71
CA PHE A 110 -11.73 11.50 17.22
C PHE A 110 -10.72 10.74 16.34
N ASN A 111 -10.14 11.40 15.33
CA ASN A 111 -9.15 10.78 14.45
C ASN A 111 -7.88 10.35 15.21
N PHE A 112 -7.43 11.13 16.19
CA PHE A 112 -6.30 10.75 17.04
C PHE A 112 -6.60 9.51 17.90
N LEU A 113 -7.79 9.42 18.49
CA LEU A 113 -8.19 8.24 19.27
C LEU A 113 -8.37 7.01 18.40
N LEU A 114 -8.88 7.18 17.18
CA LEU A 114 -8.95 6.12 16.17
C LEU A 114 -7.56 5.61 15.77
N PHE A 115 -6.61 6.53 15.64
CA PHE A 115 -5.21 6.21 15.45
C PHE A 115 -4.66 5.39 16.60
N LEU A 116 -4.86 5.84 17.84
CA LEU A 116 -4.39 5.13 19.02
C LEU A 116 -5.00 3.73 19.13
N LEU A 117 -6.30 3.59 18.86
CA LEU A 117 -7.00 2.31 18.88
C LEU A 117 -6.45 1.35 17.81
N SER A 118 -6.28 1.81 16.58
CA SER A 118 -5.70 1.02 15.49
C SER A 118 -4.24 0.65 15.79
N PHE A 119 -3.49 1.59 16.36
CA PHE A 119 -2.09 1.40 16.74
C PHE A 119 -1.95 0.31 17.80
N VAL A 120 -2.74 0.38 18.88
CA VAL A 120 -2.70 -0.63 19.96
C VAL A 120 -3.07 -2.03 19.44
N LEU A 121 -4.02 -2.12 18.49
CA LEU A 121 -4.44 -3.40 17.90
C LEU A 121 -3.40 -4.01 16.95
N LEU A 122 -2.50 -3.23 16.38
CA LEU A 122 -1.55 -3.72 15.38
C LEU A 122 -0.11 -3.77 15.89
N ILE A 123 0.27 -2.90 16.82
CA ILE A 123 1.65 -2.75 17.27
C ILE A 123 2.23 -4.05 17.83
N PHE A 124 1.44 -4.81 18.60
CA PHE A 124 1.92 -6.02 19.26
C PHE A 124 2.28 -7.15 18.28
N PRO A 125 1.38 -7.63 17.41
CA PRO A 125 1.75 -8.69 16.46
C PRO A 125 2.85 -8.27 15.50
N THR A 126 2.84 -7.01 15.04
CA THR A 126 3.85 -6.54 14.07
C THR A 126 5.20 -6.30 14.72
N PHE A 127 5.23 -5.95 16.01
CA PHE A 127 6.43 -5.99 16.83
C PHE A 127 7.06 -7.39 16.89
N LEU A 128 6.25 -8.44 17.06
CA LEU A 128 6.75 -9.82 17.02
C LEU A 128 7.23 -10.21 15.61
N MET A 129 6.50 -9.83 14.56
CA MET A 129 6.91 -10.08 13.17
C MET A 129 8.24 -9.41 12.83
N GLY A 130 8.45 -8.16 13.25
CA GLY A 130 9.68 -7.41 13.00
C GLY A 130 10.91 -8.04 13.67
N ALA A 131 10.71 -8.79 14.75
CA ALA A 131 11.77 -9.48 15.47
C ALA A 131 12.33 -10.72 14.75
N THR A 132 11.57 -11.33 13.84
CA THR A 132 11.91 -12.63 13.22
C THR A 132 13.20 -12.58 12.39
N LEU A 133 13.33 -11.59 11.51
CA LEU A 133 14.46 -11.48 10.57
C LEU A 133 15.81 -11.22 11.28
N PRO A 134 15.94 -10.30 12.26
CA PRO A 134 17.19 -10.14 13.00
C PRO A 134 17.61 -11.37 13.79
N VAL A 135 16.66 -12.06 14.43
CA VAL A 135 16.91 -13.29 15.21
C VAL A 135 17.46 -14.40 14.31
N LEU A 136 16.80 -14.66 13.17
CA LEU A 136 17.27 -15.67 12.23
C LEU A 136 18.57 -15.27 11.55
N SER A 137 18.74 -13.99 11.20
CA SER A 137 19.98 -13.51 10.59
C SER A 137 21.18 -13.74 11.50
N ARG A 138 21.05 -13.48 12.81
CA ARG A 138 22.08 -13.79 13.81
C ARG A 138 22.38 -15.29 13.90
N PHE A 139 21.36 -16.15 13.76
CA PHE A 139 21.51 -17.61 13.81
C PHE A 139 22.27 -18.18 12.60
N PHE A 140 21.93 -17.73 11.39
CA PHE A 140 22.44 -18.27 10.12
C PHE A 140 23.81 -17.70 9.71
N VAL A 141 24.13 -16.46 10.10
CA VAL A 141 25.39 -15.81 9.74
C VAL A 141 26.48 -16.23 10.71
N ARG A 142 27.40 -17.08 10.24
CA ARG A 142 28.57 -17.57 11.00
C ARG A 142 29.92 -17.08 10.45
N SER A 143 29.97 -16.58 9.22
CA SER A 143 31.19 -16.05 8.60
C SER A 143 30.91 -14.79 7.79
N PHE A 144 31.87 -13.86 7.74
CA PHE A 144 31.76 -12.64 6.93
C PHE A 144 31.69 -12.93 5.42
N SER A 145 32.41 -13.95 4.96
CA SER A 145 32.45 -14.36 3.55
C SER A 145 31.09 -14.75 2.96
N HIS A 146 30.14 -15.16 3.80
CA HIS A 146 28.78 -15.52 3.39
C HIS A 146 27.72 -14.58 3.98
N LEU A 147 28.11 -13.47 4.61
CA LEU A 147 27.20 -12.52 5.24
C LEU A 147 26.13 -12.06 4.25
N GLY A 148 26.55 -11.52 3.11
CA GLY A 148 25.64 -11.00 2.08
C GLY A 148 24.75 -12.06 1.49
N GLN A 149 25.31 -13.22 1.13
CA GLN A 149 24.51 -14.33 0.61
C GLN A 149 23.44 -14.79 1.61
N ARG A 150 23.80 -15.01 2.89
CA ARG A 150 22.86 -15.55 3.90
C ARG A 150 21.76 -14.57 4.27
N ILE A 151 22.09 -13.28 4.45
CA ILE A 151 21.08 -12.25 4.74
C ILE A 151 20.13 -12.09 3.55
N ALA A 152 20.68 -12.08 2.34
CA ALA A 152 19.90 -11.94 1.13
C ALA A 152 19.01 -13.18 0.87
N ASP A 153 19.51 -14.40 1.10
CA ASP A 153 18.72 -15.63 1.01
C ASP A 153 17.56 -15.62 2.02
N LEU A 154 17.80 -15.19 3.26
CA LEU A 154 16.74 -15.06 4.28
C LEU A 154 15.70 -14.03 3.87
N TYR A 155 16.13 -12.82 3.50
CA TYR A 155 15.25 -11.75 3.03
C TYR A 155 14.41 -12.20 1.83
N ALA A 156 15.04 -12.77 0.80
CA ALA A 156 14.36 -13.27 -0.38
C ALA A 156 13.36 -14.40 -0.05
N THR A 157 13.73 -15.36 0.82
CA THR A 157 12.87 -16.49 1.17
C THR A 157 11.60 -16.03 1.90
N ASN A 158 11.75 -15.13 2.88
CA ASN A 158 10.61 -14.56 3.59
C ASN A 158 9.72 -13.73 2.65
N THR A 159 10.32 -12.92 1.78
CA THR A 159 9.57 -12.08 0.83
C THR A 159 8.89 -12.92 -0.27
N LEU A 160 9.48 -14.04 -0.71
CA LEU A 160 8.80 -15.00 -1.60
C LEU A 160 7.61 -15.67 -0.91
N GLY A 161 7.77 -16.00 0.37
CA GLY A 161 6.66 -16.45 1.22
C GLY A 161 5.53 -15.45 1.26
N ALA A 162 5.88 -14.18 1.49
CA ALA A 162 4.97 -13.04 1.48
C ALA A 162 4.22 -12.87 0.14
N VAL A 163 4.89 -13.05 -1.00
CA VAL A 163 4.25 -13.09 -2.34
C VAL A 163 3.17 -14.18 -2.40
N LEU A 164 3.50 -15.41 -1.98
CA LEU A 164 2.53 -16.51 -1.94
C LEU A 164 1.37 -16.22 -0.99
N GLY A 165 1.67 -15.67 0.19
CA GLY A 165 0.68 -15.27 1.18
C GLY A 165 -0.31 -14.25 0.64
N CYS A 166 0.18 -13.18 0.00
CA CYS A 166 -0.62 -12.16 -0.66
C CYS A 166 -1.52 -12.77 -1.75
N ALA A 167 -0.93 -13.58 -2.64
CA ALA A 167 -1.65 -14.23 -3.74
C ALA A 167 -2.79 -15.13 -3.23
N LEU A 168 -2.47 -16.06 -2.32
CA LEU A 168 -3.43 -17.00 -1.76
C LEU A 168 -4.54 -16.25 -1.03
N THR A 169 -4.21 -15.19 -0.29
CA THR A 169 -5.18 -14.45 0.51
C THR A 169 -6.17 -13.68 -0.36
N GLY A 170 -5.67 -12.88 -1.30
CA GLY A 170 -6.51 -12.00 -2.12
C GLY A 170 -7.33 -12.75 -3.17
N TYR A 171 -6.76 -13.76 -3.83
CA TYR A 171 -7.43 -14.48 -4.92
C TYR A 171 -8.20 -15.73 -4.47
N TYR A 172 -7.85 -16.36 -3.35
CA TYR A 172 -8.41 -17.66 -2.99
C TYR A 172 -9.02 -17.74 -1.58
N LEU A 173 -8.25 -17.46 -0.53
CA LEU A 173 -8.68 -17.72 0.85
C LEU A 173 -9.79 -16.78 1.31
N ILE A 174 -9.74 -15.49 0.99
CA ILE A 174 -10.84 -14.57 1.35
C ILE A 174 -12.11 -14.92 0.58
N PRO A 175 -12.09 -15.09 -0.76
CA PRO A 175 -13.27 -15.53 -1.49
C PRO A 175 -13.85 -16.88 -1.02
N ALA A 176 -13.00 -17.86 -0.69
CA ALA A 176 -13.45 -19.21 -0.33
C ALA A 176 -13.87 -19.35 1.14
N LEU A 177 -13.15 -18.74 2.08
CA LEU A 177 -13.31 -18.96 3.52
C LEU A 177 -13.90 -17.75 4.26
N GLY A 178 -13.79 -16.54 3.69
CA GLY A 178 -14.10 -15.28 4.36
C GLY A 178 -13.02 -14.86 5.37
N MET A 179 -13.00 -13.57 5.72
CA MET A 179 -11.90 -12.95 6.48
C MET A 179 -11.57 -13.66 7.80
N SER A 180 -12.58 -13.96 8.64
CA SER A 180 -12.32 -14.55 9.96
C SER A 180 -11.66 -15.94 9.87
N ARG A 181 -12.11 -16.80 8.95
CA ARG A 181 -11.52 -18.14 8.77
C ARG A 181 -10.13 -18.05 8.14
N THR A 182 -9.90 -17.07 7.27
CA THR A 182 -8.56 -16.81 6.73
C THR A 182 -7.56 -16.43 7.83
N VAL A 183 -7.93 -15.55 8.77
CA VAL A 183 -7.06 -15.20 9.92
C VAL A 183 -6.76 -16.45 10.77
N HIS A 184 -7.78 -17.26 11.08
CA HIS A 184 -7.54 -18.49 11.85
C HIS A 184 -6.62 -19.48 11.10
N ALA A 185 -6.72 -19.58 9.77
CA ALA A 185 -5.83 -20.44 8.99
C ALA A 185 -4.37 -19.97 9.08
N ALA A 186 -4.10 -18.67 9.01
CA ALA A 186 -2.75 -18.14 9.25
C ALA A 186 -2.29 -18.39 10.68
N ALA A 187 -3.15 -18.18 11.67
CA ALA A 187 -2.84 -18.43 13.08
C ALA A 187 -2.42 -19.87 13.32
N MET A 188 -3.17 -20.83 12.78
CA MET A 188 -2.79 -22.25 12.85
C MET A 188 -1.47 -22.53 12.16
N MET A 189 -1.16 -21.88 11.04
CA MET A 189 0.13 -22.01 10.36
C MET A 189 1.29 -21.51 11.23
N ASN A 190 1.17 -20.35 11.90
CA ASN A 190 2.20 -19.88 12.83
C ASN A 190 2.39 -20.82 14.03
N LEU A 191 1.30 -21.41 14.56
CA LEU A 191 1.39 -22.41 15.62
C LEU A 191 2.12 -23.68 15.16
N VAL A 192 1.89 -24.12 13.92
CA VAL A 192 2.62 -25.25 13.31
C VAL A 192 4.10 -24.90 13.14
N ILE A 193 4.41 -23.70 12.66
CA ILE A 193 5.80 -23.21 12.55
C ILE A 193 6.49 -23.22 13.93
N ALA A 194 5.84 -22.67 14.96
CA ALA A 194 6.36 -22.65 16.32
C ALA A 194 6.62 -24.07 16.86
N LEU A 195 5.69 -24.99 16.66
CA LEU A 195 5.83 -26.40 17.04
C LEU A 195 7.02 -27.05 16.33
N LEU A 196 7.15 -26.88 15.01
CA LEU A 196 8.27 -27.41 14.23
C LEU A 196 9.60 -26.86 14.73
N ILE A 197 9.67 -25.57 15.05
CA ILE A 197 10.87 -24.94 15.61
C ILE A 197 11.23 -25.54 16.97
N PHE A 198 10.27 -25.73 17.88
CA PHE A 198 10.53 -26.34 19.17
C PHE A 198 10.96 -27.81 19.06
N VAL A 199 10.39 -28.56 18.11
CA VAL A 199 10.82 -29.94 17.81
C VAL A 199 12.26 -29.95 17.30
N VAL A 200 12.59 -29.08 16.34
CA VAL A 200 13.96 -28.97 15.80
C VAL A 200 14.96 -28.54 16.86
N ASP A 201 14.58 -27.59 17.74
CA ASP A 201 15.39 -27.17 18.88
C ASP A 201 15.63 -28.33 19.86
N GLY A 202 14.59 -29.09 20.19
CA GLY A 202 14.68 -30.27 21.06
C GLY A 202 15.52 -31.40 20.47
N MET A 203 15.41 -31.65 19.16
CA MET A 203 16.20 -32.68 18.46
C MET A 203 17.69 -32.35 18.35
N ARG A 204 18.04 -31.05 18.36
CA ARG A 204 19.44 -30.61 18.34
C ARG A 204 20.17 -30.93 19.65
N GLY A 205 19.42 -31.17 20.74
CA GLY A 205 19.95 -31.47 22.07
C GLY A 205 20.71 -30.29 22.68
N ASN A 206 21.27 -30.49 23.88
CA ASN A 206 22.12 -29.52 24.59
C ASN A 206 23.50 -29.34 23.93
N GLN A 207 23.62 -29.50 22.62
CA GLN A 207 24.77 -28.98 21.87
C GLN A 207 24.69 -27.45 21.96
N VAL A 208 25.16 -26.93 23.09
CA VAL A 208 25.42 -25.51 23.33
C VAL A 208 26.14 -25.03 22.09
N GLU A 209 25.52 -24.10 21.36
CA GLU A 209 26.22 -23.41 20.29
C GLU A 209 27.55 -22.98 20.86
N GLU A 210 28.67 -23.44 20.26
CA GLU A 210 29.98 -22.93 20.65
C GLU A 210 29.83 -21.41 20.71
N PRO A 211 29.98 -20.80 21.90
CA PRO A 211 29.95 -19.37 21.99
C PRO A 211 30.98 -18.90 20.98
N PHE A 212 30.60 -17.97 20.10
CA PHE A 212 31.61 -17.16 19.45
C PHE A 212 32.62 -16.74 20.53
N ALA A 213 33.91 -16.81 20.24
CA ALA A 213 34.99 -16.53 21.21
C ALA A 213 34.60 -15.38 22.16
N PRO A 214 34.92 -15.45 23.46
CA PRO A 214 34.46 -14.46 24.42
C PRO A 214 34.72 -13.04 23.89
N MET A 215 33.65 -12.23 23.87
CA MET A 215 33.71 -10.84 23.44
C MET A 215 34.84 -10.15 24.19
N THR A 216 35.62 -9.31 23.51
CA THR A 216 36.55 -8.46 24.23
C THR A 216 35.75 -7.45 25.09
N PRO A 217 36.30 -6.94 26.21
CA PRO A 217 35.59 -5.96 27.07
C PRO A 217 35.10 -4.71 26.32
N ALA A 218 35.77 -4.34 25.21
CA ALA A 218 35.38 -3.26 24.30
C ALA A 218 34.20 -3.63 23.37
N GLU A 219 33.93 -4.91 23.16
CA GLU A 219 32.77 -5.43 22.44
C GLU A 219 31.57 -5.67 23.37
N GLU A 220 31.82 -6.01 24.64
CA GLU A 220 30.78 -6.20 25.69
C GLU A 220 30.17 -4.88 26.19
N SER A 221 30.94 -3.79 26.23
CA SER A 221 30.46 -2.50 26.75
C SER A 221 29.32 -1.87 25.92
N GLY A 222 29.04 -2.38 24.72
CA GLY A 222 27.99 -1.85 23.83
C GLY A 222 28.24 -0.42 23.31
N GLU A 223 29.18 0.30 23.91
CA GLU A 223 29.77 1.55 23.44
C GLU A 223 30.71 1.23 22.27
N GLY A 224 30.12 0.97 21.10
CA GLY A 224 30.87 1.08 19.86
C GLY A 224 31.48 2.49 19.74
N PRO A 225 32.58 2.66 18.98
CA PRO A 225 33.06 3.99 18.64
C PRO A 225 31.90 4.84 18.10
N ALA A 226 31.94 6.16 18.37
CA ALA A 226 30.94 7.09 17.84
C ALA A 226 30.71 6.79 16.35
N ARG A 227 29.43 6.59 15.96
CA ARG A 227 29.06 6.19 14.60
C ARG A 227 29.80 7.02 13.57
N SER A 228 30.48 6.35 12.65
CA SER A 228 31.21 7.05 11.59
C SER A 228 30.24 7.88 10.73
N ARG A 229 30.74 8.95 10.09
CA ARG A 229 29.93 9.73 9.12
C ARG A 229 29.35 8.83 8.02
N THR A 230 30.10 7.80 7.62
CA THR A 230 29.69 6.82 6.61
C THR A 230 28.54 5.96 7.09
N GLU A 231 28.54 5.49 8.33
CA GLU A 231 27.42 4.73 8.91
C GLU A 231 26.12 5.55 8.94
N TRP A 232 26.19 6.82 9.36
CA TRP A 232 25.03 7.70 9.33
C TRP A 232 24.53 7.95 7.92
N LEU A 233 25.44 8.11 6.95
CA LEU A 233 25.09 8.25 5.55
C LEU A 233 24.37 7.01 5.01
N LEU A 234 24.84 5.80 5.35
CA LEU A 234 24.20 4.55 4.92
C LEU A 234 22.80 4.38 5.52
N LEU A 235 22.63 4.70 6.81
CA LEU A 235 21.32 4.66 7.47
C LEU A 235 20.35 5.71 6.92
N LEU A 236 20.84 6.91 6.63
CA LEU A 236 20.04 7.95 5.97
C LEU A 236 19.67 7.52 4.54
N ALA A 237 20.62 6.99 3.78
CA ALA A 237 20.40 6.55 2.41
C ALA A 237 19.35 5.43 2.32
N ILE A 238 19.43 4.40 3.17
CA ILE A 238 18.41 3.33 3.19
C ILE A 238 17.06 3.84 3.70
N SER A 239 17.03 4.78 4.66
CA SER A 239 15.79 5.42 5.10
C SER A 239 15.15 6.22 3.96
N LEU A 240 15.93 7.01 3.22
CA LEU A 240 15.42 7.76 2.07
C LEU A 240 14.97 6.80 0.95
N SER A 241 15.74 5.75 0.65
CA SER A 241 15.34 4.70 -0.31
C SER A 241 14.01 4.05 0.08
N GLY A 242 13.81 3.69 1.35
CA GLY A 242 12.55 3.19 1.88
C GLY A 242 11.40 4.19 1.74
N ALA A 243 11.66 5.48 1.96
CA ALA A 243 10.67 6.55 1.74
C ALA A 243 10.23 6.64 0.28
N ALA A 244 11.18 6.62 -0.66
CA ALA A 244 10.86 6.63 -2.09
C ALA A 244 10.12 5.36 -2.52
N ALA A 245 10.49 4.19 -2.01
CA ALA A 245 9.79 2.94 -2.29
C ALA A 245 8.28 3.04 -1.97
N MET A 246 7.92 3.63 -0.83
CA MET A 246 6.51 3.84 -0.46
C MET A 246 5.83 4.98 -1.22
N ILE A 247 6.56 6.02 -1.61
CA ILE A 247 6.02 7.04 -2.53
C ILE A 247 5.66 6.40 -3.87
N TYR A 248 6.52 5.54 -4.41
CA TYR A 248 6.24 4.81 -5.64
C TYR A 248 5.08 3.84 -5.48
N GLU A 249 5.03 3.08 -4.38
CA GLU A 249 3.93 2.15 -4.12
C GLU A 249 2.58 2.88 -4.13
N ASN A 250 2.49 4.02 -3.45
CA ASN A 250 1.28 4.84 -3.45
C ASN A 250 0.95 5.38 -4.85
N ALA A 251 1.93 6.00 -5.53
CA ALA A 251 1.69 6.61 -6.84
C ALA A 251 1.35 5.56 -7.91
N TRP A 252 2.10 4.46 -8.00
CA TRP A 252 1.81 3.38 -8.94
C TRP A 252 0.49 2.70 -8.63
N THR A 253 0.10 2.59 -7.35
CA THR A 253 -1.22 2.06 -6.99
C THR A 253 -2.34 2.88 -7.59
N HIS A 254 -2.30 4.20 -7.41
CA HIS A 254 -3.30 5.10 -7.98
C HIS A 254 -3.23 5.15 -9.51
N ALA A 255 -2.03 5.13 -10.11
CA ALA A 255 -1.86 5.15 -11.57
C ALA A 255 -2.41 3.88 -12.24
N LEU A 256 -2.11 2.70 -11.67
CA LEU A 256 -2.53 1.43 -12.23
C LEU A 256 -4.04 1.25 -12.10
N ILE A 257 -4.68 1.71 -11.01
CA ILE A 257 -6.15 1.66 -10.87
C ILE A 257 -6.88 2.32 -12.05
N LEU A 258 -6.32 3.38 -12.66
CA LEU A 258 -6.89 4.03 -13.85
C LEU A 258 -6.88 3.15 -15.10
N VAL A 259 -5.97 2.18 -15.17
CA VAL A 259 -5.73 1.32 -16.34
C VAL A 259 -6.29 -0.09 -16.16
N ILE A 260 -6.09 -0.69 -14.98
CA ILE A 260 -6.50 -2.06 -14.67
C ILE A 260 -7.81 -2.11 -13.86
N GLY A 261 -8.37 -0.96 -13.47
CA GLY A 261 -9.62 -0.83 -12.73
C GLY A 261 -9.47 -0.93 -11.21
N GLY A 262 -10.40 -0.31 -10.47
CA GLY A 262 -10.44 -0.29 -8.99
C GLY A 262 -11.12 -1.48 -8.34
N SER A 263 -10.71 -2.71 -8.69
CA SER A 263 -11.30 -3.93 -8.13
C SER A 263 -10.63 -4.37 -6.83
N VAL A 264 -11.30 -5.26 -6.08
CA VAL A 264 -10.75 -5.92 -4.89
C VAL A 264 -9.48 -6.74 -5.20
N TYR A 265 -9.30 -7.16 -6.45
CA TYR A 265 -8.13 -7.89 -6.92
C TYR A 265 -6.96 -6.98 -7.29
N SER A 266 -7.22 -5.77 -7.74
CA SER A 266 -6.19 -4.85 -8.24
C SER A 266 -5.15 -4.53 -7.16
N PHE A 267 -5.59 -4.30 -5.91
CA PHE A 267 -4.69 -4.11 -4.77
C PHE A 267 -3.76 -5.32 -4.55
N THR A 268 -4.32 -6.53 -4.57
CA THR A 268 -3.53 -7.77 -4.44
C THR A 268 -2.56 -7.92 -5.60
N THR A 269 -2.97 -7.59 -6.83
CA THR A 269 -2.10 -7.60 -8.01
C THR A 269 -0.88 -6.71 -7.80
N MET A 270 -1.07 -5.47 -7.33
CA MET A 270 0.00 -4.48 -7.15
C MET A 270 0.97 -4.87 -6.03
N LEU A 271 0.43 -5.35 -4.89
CA LEU A 271 1.27 -5.83 -3.80
C LEU A 271 2.06 -7.08 -4.19
N LEU A 272 1.44 -8.02 -4.92
CA LEU A 272 2.09 -9.20 -5.47
C LEU A 272 3.28 -8.83 -6.37
N THR A 273 3.08 -7.93 -7.33
CA THR A 273 4.16 -7.55 -8.27
C THR A 273 5.29 -6.81 -7.57
N PHE A 274 4.97 -5.90 -6.64
CA PHE A 274 5.95 -5.16 -5.86
C PHE A 274 6.84 -6.10 -5.02
N LEU A 275 6.21 -7.00 -4.25
CA LEU A 275 6.93 -7.95 -3.40
C LEU A 275 7.72 -8.97 -4.22
N THR A 276 7.23 -9.37 -5.39
CA THR A 276 7.97 -10.28 -6.28
C THR A 276 9.28 -9.65 -6.76
N GLY A 277 9.26 -8.37 -7.12
CA GLY A 277 10.48 -7.64 -7.45
C GLY A 277 11.45 -7.59 -6.27
N LEU A 278 10.98 -7.21 -5.07
CA LEU A 278 11.83 -7.17 -3.88
C LEU A 278 12.48 -8.53 -3.57
N ALA A 279 11.69 -9.60 -3.62
CA ALA A 279 12.13 -10.97 -3.39
C ALA A 279 13.21 -11.42 -4.39
N LEU A 280 12.93 -11.24 -5.69
CA LEU A 280 13.86 -11.62 -6.75
C LEU A 280 15.11 -10.72 -6.75
N GLY A 281 14.98 -9.45 -6.35
CA GLY A 281 16.09 -8.53 -6.18
C GLY A 281 17.06 -9.00 -5.10
N GLY A 282 16.53 -9.34 -3.93
CA GLY A 282 17.31 -9.93 -2.84
C GLY A 282 17.98 -11.23 -3.26
N TYR A 283 17.24 -12.12 -3.94
CA TYR A 283 17.78 -13.38 -4.44
C TYR A 283 18.90 -13.16 -5.47
N LEU A 284 18.72 -12.22 -6.41
CA LEU A 284 19.70 -11.89 -7.42
C LEU A 284 20.97 -11.31 -6.79
N TYR A 285 20.83 -10.46 -5.78
CA TYR A 285 21.97 -9.99 -4.98
C TYR A 285 22.69 -11.16 -4.31
N ALA A 286 21.97 -12.09 -3.67
CA ALA A 286 22.56 -13.25 -3.01
C ALA A 286 23.45 -14.08 -3.95
N ARG A 287 23.00 -14.30 -5.19
CA ARG A 287 23.66 -15.16 -6.18
C ARG A 287 24.81 -14.48 -6.93
N LEU A 288 24.63 -13.22 -7.34
CA LEU A 288 25.60 -12.52 -8.19
C LEU A 288 26.64 -11.73 -7.38
N PHE A 289 26.22 -11.15 -6.25
CA PHE A 289 27.01 -10.17 -5.51
C PHE A 289 27.25 -10.57 -4.04
N GLY A 290 26.51 -11.51 -3.48
CA GLY A 290 26.54 -11.87 -2.05
C GLY A 290 27.86 -12.46 -1.53
N LYS A 291 28.78 -12.84 -2.43
CA LYS A 291 30.16 -13.28 -2.12
C LYS A 291 31.22 -12.21 -2.38
N ARG A 292 30.84 -11.10 -3.02
CA ARG A 292 31.75 -9.98 -3.32
C ARG A 292 31.78 -9.03 -2.13
N GLU A 293 32.86 -8.27 -2.00
CA GLU A 293 32.90 -7.17 -1.04
C GLU A 293 31.87 -6.11 -1.44
N ALA A 294 31.02 -5.73 -0.48
CA ALA A 294 30.03 -4.69 -0.71
C ALA A 294 30.74 -3.34 -0.76
N GLN A 295 30.39 -2.52 -1.75
CA GLN A 295 30.97 -1.19 -1.95
C GLN A 295 29.87 -0.12 -1.96
N VAL A 296 30.19 1.06 -1.41
CA VAL A 296 29.24 2.18 -1.30
C VAL A 296 28.86 2.68 -2.70
N ILE A 297 29.80 2.69 -3.65
CA ILE A 297 29.56 3.03 -5.05
C ILE A 297 28.54 2.11 -5.70
N PHE A 298 28.55 0.81 -5.40
CA PHE A 298 27.59 -0.13 -5.96
C PHE A 298 26.18 0.16 -5.44
N PHE A 299 26.05 0.50 -4.15
CA PHE A 299 24.78 0.97 -3.59
C PHE A 299 24.31 2.25 -4.29
N GLY A 300 25.22 3.21 -4.49
CA GLY A 300 24.91 4.44 -5.24
C GLY A 300 24.43 4.18 -6.66
N LEU A 301 25.05 3.23 -7.39
CA LEU A 301 24.63 2.85 -8.75
C LEU A 301 23.27 2.17 -8.77
N VAL A 302 22.96 1.31 -7.79
CA VAL A 302 21.62 0.69 -7.67
C VAL A 302 20.56 1.75 -7.41
N GLU A 303 20.81 2.71 -6.52
CA GLU A 303 19.89 3.82 -6.23
C GLU A 303 19.66 4.73 -7.46
N LEU A 304 20.72 5.02 -8.23
CA LEU A 304 20.56 5.71 -9.52
C LEU A 304 19.69 4.89 -10.49
N GLY A 305 19.92 3.57 -10.56
CA GLY A 305 19.13 2.65 -11.36
C GLY A 305 17.66 2.64 -10.98
N VAL A 306 17.33 2.64 -9.68
CA VAL A 306 15.96 2.72 -9.17
C VAL A 306 15.29 4.00 -9.68
N GLY A 307 15.93 5.16 -9.50
CA GLY A 307 15.34 6.43 -9.92
C GLY A 307 15.16 6.55 -11.44
N ILE A 308 16.12 6.07 -12.25
CA ILE A 308 15.99 6.02 -13.71
C ILE A 308 14.86 5.08 -14.13
N ALA A 309 14.80 3.88 -13.55
CA ALA A 309 13.75 2.90 -13.83
C ALA A 309 12.36 3.44 -13.46
N ALA A 310 12.25 4.15 -12.32
CA ALA A 310 11.01 4.79 -11.90
C ALA A 310 10.57 5.88 -12.88
N LEU A 311 11.48 6.74 -13.36
CA LEU A 311 11.14 7.76 -14.38
C LEU A 311 10.72 7.12 -15.72
N ALA A 312 11.34 5.99 -16.09
CA ALA A 312 10.97 5.25 -17.30
C ALA A 312 9.53 4.69 -17.24
N THR A 313 8.93 4.57 -16.05
CA THR A 313 7.52 4.15 -15.93
C THR A 313 6.53 5.18 -16.46
N ILE A 314 6.85 6.48 -16.41
CA ILE A 314 5.91 7.54 -16.81
C ILE A 314 5.51 7.46 -18.30
N PRO A 315 6.43 7.41 -19.27
CA PRO A 315 6.06 7.22 -20.68
C PRO A 315 5.47 5.83 -20.95
N LEU A 316 5.69 4.86 -20.07
CA LEU A 316 5.04 3.56 -20.15
C LEU A 316 3.56 3.65 -19.76
N PHE A 317 3.22 4.39 -18.68
CA PHE A 317 1.84 4.58 -18.22
C PHE A 317 0.91 5.09 -19.31
N GLU A 318 1.35 6.07 -20.10
CA GLU A 318 0.58 6.60 -21.23
C GLU A 318 0.27 5.54 -22.29
N LYS A 319 1.13 4.53 -22.44
CA LYS A 319 0.94 3.43 -23.40
C LYS A 319 0.15 2.27 -22.82
N LEU A 320 0.03 2.14 -21.50
CA LEU A 320 -0.62 0.98 -20.88
C LEU A 320 -2.07 0.78 -21.34
N PRO A 321 -2.93 1.81 -21.51
CA PRO A 321 -4.28 1.60 -22.03
C PRO A 321 -4.31 0.88 -23.39
N LEU A 322 -3.42 1.25 -24.31
CA LEU A 322 -3.31 0.57 -25.60
C LEU A 322 -2.76 -0.85 -25.47
N ILE A 323 -1.76 -1.06 -24.59
CA ILE A 323 -1.22 -2.40 -24.34
C ILE A 323 -2.31 -3.31 -23.75
N PHE A 324 -3.11 -2.79 -22.81
CA PHE A 324 -4.26 -3.50 -22.26
C PHE A 324 -5.23 -3.94 -23.37
N LEU A 325 -5.63 -3.02 -24.25
CA LEU A 325 -6.54 -3.34 -25.36
C LEU A 325 -5.97 -4.40 -26.29
N ARG A 326 -4.70 -4.30 -26.68
CA ARG A 326 -4.05 -5.28 -27.57
C ARG A 326 -3.99 -6.67 -26.94
N LEU A 327 -3.64 -6.76 -25.66
CA LEU A 327 -3.62 -8.03 -24.93
C LEU A 327 -5.02 -8.61 -24.79
N HIS A 328 -5.99 -7.79 -24.43
CA HIS A 328 -7.36 -8.24 -24.25
C HIS A 328 -8.00 -8.71 -25.57
N GLN A 329 -7.76 -8.00 -26.68
CA GLN A 329 -8.16 -8.44 -28.02
C GLN A 329 -7.48 -9.74 -28.47
N GLY A 330 -6.18 -9.87 -28.23
CA GLY A 330 -5.39 -10.99 -28.74
C GLY A 330 -5.69 -12.32 -28.03
N PHE A 331 -6.06 -12.27 -26.75
CA PHE A 331 -6.27 -13.48 -25.94
C PHE A 331 -7.74 -13.76 -25.58
N GLY A 332 -8.66 -12.80 -25.80
CA GLY A 332 -10.10 -12.96 -25.62
C GLY A 332 -10.66 -12.49 -24.27
N ASP A 333 -11.92 -12.84 -24.02
CA ASP A 333 -12.71 -12.35 -22.89
C ASP A 333 -12.97 -13.48 -21.87
N SER A 334 -12.00 -13.72 -20.99
CA SER A 334 -12.20 -14.60 -19.82
C SER A 334 -11.68 -13.94 -18.56
N PHE A 335 -12.33 -14.21 -17.42
CA PHE A 335 -11.96 -13.60 -16.15
C PHE A 335 -10.53 -13.95 -15.67
N PRO A 336 -10.05 -15.21 -15.77
CA PRO A 336 -8.65 -15.52 -15.41
C PRO A 336 -7.63 -14.80 -16.30
N LEU A 337 -7.93 -14.67 -17.60
CA LEU A 337 -7.08 -13.93 -18.52
C LEU A 337 -7.08 -12.44 -18.20
N PHE A 338 -8.22 -11.87 -17.86
CA PHE A 338 -8.32 -10.49 -17.40
C PHE A 338 -7.39 -10.23 -16.21
N LEU A 339 -7.44 -11.10 -15.18
CA LEU A 339 -6.53 -11.01 -14.04
C LEU A 339 -5.06 -11.18 -14.46
N ALA A 340 -4.75 -12.13 -15.35
CA ALA A 340 -3.40 -12.33 -15.85
C ALA A 340 -2.85 -11.08 -16.59
N ILE A 341 -3.69 -10.40 -17.37
CA ILE A 341 -3.33 -9.13 -18.02
C ILE A 341 -3.02 -8.06 -16.97
N GLN A 342 -3.84 -7.92 -15.92
CA GLN A 342 -3.56 -6.97 -14.84
C GLN A 342 -2.19 -7.24 -14.19
N VAL A 343 -1.88 -8.51 -13.91
CA VAL A 343 -0.60 -8.95 -13.37
C VAL A 343 0.54 -8.57 -14.31
N VAL A 344 0.44 -8.88 -15.60
CA VAL A 344 1.47 -8.56 -16.60
C VAL A 344 1.70 -7.06 -16.71
N LEU A 345 0.65 -6.24 -16.77
CA LEU A 345 0.79 -4.78 -16.84
C LEU A 345 1.44 -4.21 -15.58
N SER A 346 1.06 -4.73 -14.41
CA SER A 346 1.67 -4.34 -13.13
C SER A 346 3.15 -4.73 -13.06
N PHE A 347 3.53 -5.91 -13.56
CA PHE A 347 4.93 -6.33 -13.68
C PHE A 347 5.71 -5.43 -14.65
N ALA A 348 5.13 -5.08 -15.81
CA ALA A 348 5.80 -4.24 -16.80
C ALA A 348 6.24 -2.88 -16.22
N VAL A 349 5.45 -2.33 -15.30
CA VAL A 349 5.73 -1.05 -14.64
C VAL A 349 6.67 -1.23 -13.43
N MET A 350 6.29 -2.09 -12.50
CA MET A 350 6.85 -2.08 -11.15
C MET A 350 8.08 -2.97 -11.01
N PHE A 351 8.24 -3.97 -11.88
CA PHE A 351 9.21 -5.05 -11.67
C PHE A 351 10.67 -4.57 -11.63
N LEU A 352 11.10 -3.76 -12.60
CA LEU A 352 12.50 -3.33 -12.67
C LEU A 352 12.90 -2.43 -11.48
N PRO A 353 12.15 -1.37 -11.14
CA PRO A 353 12.45 -0.57 -9.94
C PRO A 353 12.47 -1.41 -8.66
N THR A 354 11.48 -2.30 -8.48
CA THR A 354 11.35 -3.11 -7.25
C THR A 354 12.39 -4.22 -7.17
N LEU A 355 12.84 -4.76 -8.31
CA LEU A 355 13.99 -5.66 -8.38
C LEU A 355 15.26 -4.99 -7.86
N LEU A 356 15.51 -3.74 -8.25
CA LEU A 356 16.66 -2.98 -7.78
C LEU A 356 16.53 -2.61 -6.30
N LEU A 357 15.35 -2.17 -5.85
CA LEU A 357 15.06 -1.95 -4.43
C LEU A 357 15.24 -3.23 -3.59
N GLY A 358 14.94 -4.40 -4.14
CA GLY A 358 15.16 -5.68 -3.46
C GLY A 358 16.63 -5.97 -3.14
N MET A 359 17.57 -5.38 -3.89
CA MET A 359 19.01 -5.52 -3.67
C MET A 359 19.54 -4.61 -2.55
N THR A 360 18.87 -3.50 -2.27
CA THR A 360 19.42 -2.44 -1.41
C THR A 360 19.52 -2.89 0.04
N PHE A 361 18.49 -3.56 0.56
CA PHE A 361 18.46 -3.98 1.96
C PHE A 361 19.62 -4.94 2.33
N PRO A 362 19.81 -6.10 1.66
CA PRO A 362 20.94 -6.97 1.97
C PRO A 362 22.30 -6.28 1.77
N MET A 363 22.41 -5.42 0.77
CA MET A 363 23.64 -4.67 0.48
C MET A 363 24.00 -3.70 1.61
N VAL A 364 23.05 -2.93 2.12
CA VAL A 364 23.29 -1.99 3.22
C VAL A 364 23.63 -2.75 4.50
N VAL A 365 23.01 -3.90 4.75
CA VAL A 365 23.40 -4.72 5.91
C VAL A 365 24.86 -5.18 5.79
N CYS A 366 25.33 -5.59 4.60
CA CYS A 366 26.74 -5.92 4.38
C CYS A 366 27.66 -4.73 4.65
N LEU A 367 27.32 -3.54 4.15
CA LEU A 367 28.10 -2.31 4.35
C LEU A 367 28.12 -1.83 5.81
N PHE A 368 27.03 -2.07 6.53
CA PHE A 368 26.83 -1.59 7.90
C PHE A 368 27.34 -2.58 8.97
N THR A 369 27.48 -3.86 8.66
CA THR A 369 27.90 -4.88 9.62
C THR A 369 29.43 -4.91 9.77
N GLN A 370 29.94 -4.41 10.89
CA GLN A 370 31.38 -4.38 11.18
C GLN A 370 31.90 -5.57 12.00
N SER A 371 31.02 -6.31 12.68
CA SER A 371 31.38 -7.48 13.51
C SER A 371 30.30 -8.56 13.42
N LEU A 372 30.70 -9.84 13.40
CA LEU A 372 29.76 -10.98 13.38
C LEU A 372 28.87 -11.02 14.63
N TYR A 373 29.34 -10.49 15.75
CA TYR A 373 28.56 -10.38 16.99
C TYR A 373 27.44 -9.35 16.89
N ARG A 374 27.55 -8.39 15.96
CA ARG A 374 26.60 -7.30 15.78
C ARG A 374 25.60 -7.55 14.65
N VAL A 375 25.63 -8.71 13.99
CA VAL A 375 24.74 -9.03 12.85
C VAL A 375 23.27 -8.79 13.20
N GLY A 376 22.81 -9.25 14.36
CA GLY A 376 21.42 -9.04 14.79
C GLY A 376 21.08 -7.55 14.88
N SER A 377 21.91 -6.77 15.57
CA SER A 377 21.72 -5.32 15.72
C SER A 377 21.87 -4.54 14.42
N SER A 378 22.76 -4.98 13.51
CA SER A 378 22.97 -4.36 12.20
C SER A 378 21.77 -4.59 11.29
N VAL A 379 21.29 -5.82 11.17
CA VAL A 379 20.05 -6.17 10.44
C VAL A 379 18.86 -5.40 11.04
N GLY A 380 18.73 -5.41 12.36
CA GLY A 380 17.64 -4.74 13.07
C GLY A 380 17.64 -3.22 12.88
N THR A 381 18.79 -2.57 13.00
CA THR A 381 18.90 -1.10 12.82
C THR A 381 18.66 -0.70 11.37
N THR A 382 19.23 -1.43 10.41
CA THR A 382 19.01 -1.16 8.97
C THR A 382 17.55 -1.34 8.60
N TYR A 383 16.90 -2.41 9.08
CA TYR A 383 15.48 -2.65 8.81
C TYR A 383 14.61 -1.56 9.46
N ALA A 384 14.87 -1.20 10.72
CA ALA A 384 14.15 -0.13 11.41
C ALA A 384 14.30 1.23 10.69
N CYS A 385 15.50 1.61 10.27
CA CYS A 385 15.72 2.86 9.51
C CYS A 385 15.01 2.85 8.16
N ASN A 386 15.09 1.73 7.42
CA ASN A 386 14.36 1.57 6.16
C ASN A 386 12.84 1.72 6.36
N THR A 387 12.30 1.03 7.37
CA THR A 387 10.87 1.04 7.68
C THR A 387 10.40 2.39 8.20
N LEU A 388 11.19 3.11 9.01
CA LEU A 388 10.87 4.47 9.43
C LEU A 388 10.80 5.43 8.23
N GLY A 389 11.77 5.34 7.33
CA GLY A 389 11.74 6.07 6.08
C GLY A 389 10.49 5.75 5.26
N ALA A 390 10.16 4.46 5.15
CA ALA A 390 8.98 3.98 4.45
C ALA A 390 7.67 4.52 5.07
N ILE A 391 7.54 4.58 6.40
CA ILE A 391 6.39 5.22 7.08
C ILE A 391 6.25 6.69 6.67
N VAL A 392 7.35 7.44 6.70
CA VAL A 392 7.37 8.86 6.29
C VAL A 392 6.99 8.99 4.82
N GLY A 393 7.56 8.13 3.95
CA GLY A 393 7.26 8.11 2.52
C GLY A 393 5.81 7.77 2.20
N ALA A 394 5.21 6.80 2.89
CA ALA A 394 3.80 6.43 2.71
C ALA A 394 2.86 7.57 3.12
N PHE A 395 3.15 8.24 4.25
CA PHE A 395 2.34 9.35 4.73
C PHE A 395 2.50 10.59 3.83
N VAL A 396 3.73 11.02 3.57
CA VAL A 396 3.98 12.20 2.74
C VAL A 396 3.53 11.96 1.29
N GLY A 397 3.82 10.78 0.73
CA GLY A 397 3.39 10.38 -0.61
C GLY A 397 1.86 10.38 -0.75
N GLY A 398 1.15 9.73 0.17
CA GLY A 398 -0.30 9.55 0.08
C GLY A 398 -1.13 10.80 0.41
N PHE A 399 -0.75 11.57 1.43
CA PHE A 399 -1.59 12.69 1.93
C PHE A 399 -1.12 14.06 1.48
N ILE A 400 0.14 14.19 1.08
CA ILE A 400 0.72 15.49 0.72
C ILE A 400 1.02 15.48 -0.78
N PHE A 401 1.79 14.53 -1.27
CA PHE A 401 2.23 14.58 -2.67
C PHE A 401 1.11 14.26 -3.65
N LEU A 402 0.34 13.19 -3.43
CA LEU A 402 -0.79 12.85 -4.31
C LEU A 402 -1.84 13.98 -4.38
N PRO A 403 -2.39 14.51 -3.27
CA PRO A 403 -3.47 15.49 -3.37
C PRO A 403 -3.03 16.88 -3.82
N LEU A 404 -1.76 17.26 -3.60
CA LEU A 404 -1.25 18.60 -3.95
C LEU A 404 -0.56 18.66 -5.31
N PHE A 405 0.24 17.65 -5.65
CA PHE A 405 1.09 17.65 -6.85
C PHE A 405 0.66 16.61 -7.88
N GLY A 406 -0.08 15.60 -7.44
CA GLY A 406 -0.57 14.53 -8.28
C GLY A 406 0.36 13.32 -8.41
N ILE A 407 -0.15 12.28 -9.06
CA ILE A 407 0.50 10.97 -9.19
C ILE A 407 1.84 11.11 -9.92
N GLN A 408 1.86 11.75 -11.09
CA GLN A 408 3.08 11.84 -11.89
C GLN A 408 4.21 12.56 -11.15
N VAL A 409 3.90 13.71 -10.53
CA VAL A 409 4.90 14.50 -9.80
C VAL A 409 5.38 13.74 -8.57
N SER A 410 4.51 12.96 -7.92
CA SER A 410 4.92 12.07 -6.82
C SER A 410 5.96 11.03 -7.26
N ILE A 411 5.79 10.41 -8.43
CA ILE A 411 6.80 9.50 -9.01
C ILE A 411 8.12 10.24 -9.27
N VAL A 412 8.05 11.46 -9.82
CA VAL A 412 9.25 12.28 -10.08
C VAL A 412 9.96 12.64 -8.78
N ILE A 413 9.25 13.00 -7.71
CA ILE A 413 9.84 13.32 -6.41
C ILE A 413 10.55 12.08 -5.83
N GLY A 414 9.90 10.92 -5.85
CA GLY A 414 10.53 9.65 -5.44
C GLY A 414 11.81 9.36 -6.23
N ALA A 415 11.75 9.55 -7.56
CA ALA A 415 12.89 9.35 -8.45
C ALA A 415 14.05 10.29 -8.15
N LEU A 416 13.75 11.59 -7.98
CA LEU A 416 14.76 12.57 -7.60
C LEU A 416 15.39 12.26 -6.25
N LEU A 417 14.62 11.71 -5.31
CA LEU A 417 15.13 11.29 -4.02
C LEU A 417 16.12 10.11 -4.15
N ASN A 418 15.78 9.03 -4.89
CA ASN A 418 16.73 7.92 -5.11
C ASN A 418 17.95 8.40 -5.91
N LEU A 419 17.76 9.25 -6.91
CA LEU A 419 18.86 9.79 -7.71
C LEU A 419 19.80 10.65 -6.86
N SER A 420 19.25 11.45 -5.94
CA SER A 420 20.03 12.26 -5.00
C SER A 420 20.80 11.38 -4.01
N VAL A 421 20.19 10.32 -3.49
CA VAL A 421 20.88 9.33 -2.64
C VAL A 421 22.02 8.67 -3.42
N GLY A 422 21.74 8.19 -4.63
CA GLY A 422 22.75 7.59 -5.51
C GLY A 422 23.92 8.52 -5.78
N TRP A 423 23.63 9.78 -6.12
CA TRP A 423 24.62 10.83 -6.33
C TRP A 423 25.48 11.10 -5.09
N LEU A 424 24.87 11.24 -3.92
CA LEU A 424 25.57 11.45 -2.65
C LEU A 424 26.50 10.29 -2.31
N LEU A 425 26.05 9.05 -2.51
CA LEU A 425 26.85 7.85 -2.24
C LEU A 425 28.04 7.72 -3.19
N LEU A 426 27.87 8.07 -4.47
CA LEU A 426 28.98 8.15 -5.41
C LEU A 426 30.05 9.15 -4.92
N ILE A 427 29.64 10.32 -4.43
CA ILE A 427 30.57 11.36 -3.94
C ILE A 427 31.17 11.03 -2.57
N ALA A 428 30.50 10.22 -1.76
CA ALA A 428 30.98 9.83 -0.44
C ALA A 428 31.99 8.68 -0.48
N ASP A 429 31.94 7.81 -1.49
CA ASP A 429 32.84 6.67 -1.58
C ASP A 429 34.32 7.12 -1.75
N PRO A 430 35.25 6.67 -0.87
CA PRO A 430 36.67 6.99 -0.96
C PRO A 430 37.46 6.10 -1.95
N HIS A 431 36.91 4.98 -2.42
CA HIS A 431 37.61 4.05 -3.32
C HIS A 431 37.97 4.63 -4.71
N PRO A 432 37.03 5.25 -5.46
CA PRO A 432 37.38 5.89 -6.73
C PRO A 432 38.18 7.17 -6.50
N GLY A 433 39.15 7.46 -7.39
CA GLY A 433 39.93 8.70 -7.31
C GLY A 433 39.04 9.95 -7.36
N ARG A 434 39.35 10.97 -6.53
CA ARG A 434 38.55 12.20 -6.35
C ARG A 434 38.07 12.84 -7.66
N ARG A 435 38.90 12.81 -8.71
CA ARG A 435 38.57 13.34 -10.05
C ARG A 435 37.41 12.57 -10.69
N TYR A 436 37.47 11.24 -10.73
CA TYR A 436 36.42 10.40 -11.33
C TYR A 436 35.10 10.56 -10.59
N ARG A 437 35.18 10.64 -9.27
CA ARG A 437 34.03 10.87 -8.41
C ARG A 437 33.31 12.18 -8.68
N LEU A 438 34.05 13.28 -8.84
CA LEU A 438 33.49 14.59 -9.18
C LEU A 438 32.93 14.63 -10.60
N ILE A 439 33.56 13.94 -11.55
CA ILE A 439 33.05 13.84 -12.93
C ILE A 439 31.74 13.05 -12.96
N MET A 440 31.70 11.88 -12.31
CA MET A 440 30.48 11.06 -12.24
C MET A 440 29.36 11.80 -11.49
N GLY A 441 29.68 12.43 -10.37
CA GLY A 441 28.74 13.26 -9.63
C GLY A 441 28.23 14.45 -10.47
N GLY A 442 29.12 15.16 -11.15
CA GLY A 442 28.75 16.28 -12.03
C GLY A 442 27.84 15.85 -13.18
N ALA A 443 28.14 14.72 -13.82
CA ALA A 443 27.33 14.18 -14.91
C ALA A 443 25.90 13.83 -14.46
N VAL A 444 25.76 13.15 -13.31
CA VAL A 444 24.46 12.83 -12.73
C VAL A 444 23.69 14.10 -12.37
N ALA A 445 24.34 15.11 -11.76
CA ALA A 445 23.69 16.37 -11.41
C ALA A 445 23.15 17.12 -12.64
N VAL A 446 23.87 17.13 -13.76
CA VAL A 446 23.41 17.74 -15.03
C VAL A 446 22.20 17.00 -15.58
N VAL A 447 22.22 15.65 -15.55
CA VAL A 447 21.08 14.84 -15.98
C VAL A 447 19.86 15.11 -15.10
N LEU A 448 20.04 15.24 -13.78
CA LEU A 448 18.95 15.58 -12.86
C LEU A 448 18.36 16.96 -13.14
N ALA A 449 19.22 17.96 -13.38
CA ALA A 449 18.77 19.31 -13.74
C ALA A 449 17.99 19.32 -15.06
N PHE A 450 18.45 18.55 -16.06
CA PHE A 450 17.75 18.41 -17.34
C PHE A 450 16.38 17.74 -17.18
N LEU A 451 16.32 16.64 -16.43
CA LEU A 451 15.07 15.92 -16.15
C LEU A 451 14.08 16.83 -15.39
N ALA A 452 14.54 17.60 -14.41
CA ALA A 452 13.69 18.52 -13.65
C ALA A 452 13.06 19.65 -14.51
N LEU A 453 13.73 20.08 -15.58
CA LEU A 453 13.30 21.22 -16.41
C LEU A 453 12.43 20.83 -17.62
N ARG A 454 12.49 19.57 -18.08
CA ARG A 454 11.92 19.17 -19.38
C ARG A 454 11.09 17.88 -19.32
N PHE A 455 10.69 17.41 -18.14
CA PHE A 455 9.93 16.16 -18.06
C PHE A 455 8.52 16.30 -18.65
N PRO A 456 8.13 15.47 -19.64
CA PRO A 456 6.80 15.54 -20.24
C PRO A 456 5.73 15.07 -19.26
N PHE A 457 4.58 15.74 -19.25
CA PHE A 457 3.39 15.25 -18.58
C PHE A 457 2.67 14.23 -19.46
N TRP A 458 2.18 13.14 -18.86
CA TRP A 458 1.31 12.21 -19.56
C TRP A 458 0.00 12.88 -19.95
N ASP A 459 -0.68 12.33 -20.95
CA ASP A 459 -2.02 12.78 -21.30
C ASP A 459 -3.04 12.25 -20.27
N ARG A 460 -3.69 13.18 -19.58
CA ARG A 460 -4.72 12.88 -18.58
C ARG A 460 -5.98 12.27 -19.20
N SER A 461 -6.31 12.62 -20.45
CA SER A 461 -7.47 12.09 -21.16
C SER A 461 -7.28 10.60 -21.45
N ILE A 462 -6.08 10.20 -21.89
CA ILE A 462 -5.73 8.80 -22.14
C ILE A 462 -5.84 7.97 -20.86
N LEU A 463 -5.27 8.45 -19.75
CA LEU A 463 -5.32 7.73 -18.47
C LEU A 463 -6.72 7.67 -17.86
N THR A 464 -7.54 8.71 -18.03
CA THR A 464 -8.93 8.73 -17.54
C THR A 464 -9.95 8.22 -18.57
N SER A 465 -9.49 7.55 -19.62
CA SER A 465 -10.35 6.95 -20.64
C SER A 465 -11.27 5.87 -20.08
N GLY A 466 -10.90 5.23 -18.96
CA GLY A 466 -11.66 4.11 -18.40
C GLY A 466 -11.53 2.85 -19.24
N VAL A 467 -10.38 2.65 -19.88
CA VAL A 467 -10.11 1.57 -20.85
C VAL A 467 -10.54 0.19 -20.39
N THR A 468 -10.44 -0.11 -19.09
CA THR A 468 -10.88 -1.38 -18.51
C THR A 468 -12.39 -1.60 -18.56
N VAL A 469 -13.17 -0.53 -18.42
CA VAL A 469 -14.64 -0.57 -18.37
C VAL A 469 -15.23 -0.47 -19.77
N TYR A 470 -14.62 0.37 -20.62
CA TYR A 470 -15.11 0.65 -21.98
C TYR A 470 -14.27 -0.04 -23.05
N ALA A 471 -13.64 -1.17 -22.71
CA ALA A 471 -12.73 -1.88 -23.61
C ALA A 471 -13.40 -2.17 -24.96
N ASP A 472 -14.63 -2.68 -24.95
CA ASP A 472 -15.34 -3.07 -26.16
C ASP A 472 -15.62 -1.90 -27.11
N SER A 473 -15.87 -0.70 -26.58
CA SER A 473 -16.02 0.54 -27.37
C SER A 473 -14.72 0.94 -28.09
N PHE A 474 -13.56 0.74 -27.45
CA PHE A 474 -12.27 0.99 -28.09
C PHE A 474 -11.87 -0.16 -29.03
N LYS A 475 -12.31 -1.39 -28.74
CA LYS A 475 -12.01 -2.56 -29.56
C LYS A 475 -12.64 -2.46 -30.95
N SER A 476 -13.82 -1.85 -31.07
CA SER A 476 -14.51 -1.67 -32.35
C SER A 476 -13.78 -0.73 -33.33
N LEU A 477 -12.83 0.07 -32.83
CA LEU A 477 -12.04 0.97 -33.68
C LEU A 477 -10.87 0.22 -34.34
N PRO A 478 -10.61 0.44 -35.65
CA PRO A 478 -9.68 -0.40 -36.41
C PRO A 478 -8.20 -0.09 -36.15
N THR A 479 -7.85 1.13 -35.73
CA THR A 479 -6.46 1.56 -35.53
C THR A 479 -6.23 2.16 -34.15
N ASP A 480 -4.99 2.09 -33.67
CA ASP A 480 -4.60 2.72 -32.40
C ASP A 480 -4.71 4.25 -32.45
N SER A 481 -4.52 4.86 -33.63
CA SER A 481 -4.72 6.30 -33.80
C SER A 481 -6.16 6.72 -33.52
N LEU A 482 -7.14 5.97 -34.04
CA LEU A 482 -8.56 6.22 -33.79
C LEU A 482 -8.93 5.95 -32.34
N ARG A 483 -8.31 4.94 -31.70
CA ARG A 483 -8.50 4.68 -30.26
C ARG A 483 -8.00 5.85 -29.41
N LEU A 484 -6.83 6.39 -29.73
CA LEU A 484 -6.27 7.55 -29.03
C LEU A 484 -7.12 8.81 -29.25
N GLU A 485 -7.59 9.04 -30.47
CA GLU A 485 -8.52 10.12 -30.79
C GLU A 485 -9.81 9.97 -29.97
N GLU A 486 -10.39 8.77 -29.90
CA GLU A 486 -11.59 8.49 -29.10
C GLU A 486 -11.36 8.70 -27.59
N MET A 487 -10.18 8.33 -27.07
CA MET A 487 -9.81 8.55 -25.66
C MET A 487 -9.59 10.03 -25.31
N SER A 488 -9.24 10.85 -26.30
CA SER A 488 -8.90 12.27 -26.13
C SER A 488 -9.93 13.24 -26.72
N LYS A 489 -11.04 12.70 -27.26
CA LYS A 489 -12.10 13.49 -27.91
C LYS A 489 -12.76 14.48 -26.97
N ASP A 490 -12.80 14.17 -25.68
CA ASP A 490 -13.56 14.90 -24.68
C ASP A 490 -12.72 16.02 -24.07
N LYS A 491 -13.34 17.18 -23.88
CA LYS A 491 -12.68 18.29 -23.17
C LYS A 491 -12.79 18.08 -21.67
N ILE A 492 -11.65 17.94 -20.99
CA ILE A 492 -11.60 17.89 -19.52
C ILE A 492 -11.85 19.29 -18.96
N LEU A 493 -12.93 19.46 -18.20
CA LEU A 493 -13.27 20.71 -17.50
C LEU A 493 -12.75 20.73 -16.06
N TYR A 494 -12.65 19.56 -15.43
CA TYR A 494 -12.16 19.39 -14.07
C TYR A 494 -11.36 18.10 -13.98
N TYR A 495 -10.26 18.13 -13.23
CA TYR A 495 -9.44 16.96 -12.96
C TYR A 495 -8.76 17.14 -11.60
N ARG A 496 -9.00 16.19 -10.71
CA ARG A 496 -8.36 16.18 -9.40
C ARG A 496 -8.07 14.75 -8.96
N GLU A 497 -6.82 14.53 -8.57
CA GLU A 497 -6.39 13.29 -7.93
C GLU A 497 -6.63 13.46 -6.43
N GLY A 498 -7.71 12.84 -5.96
CA GLY A 498 -8.19 12.94 -4.59
C GLY A 498 -7.50 11.97 -3.63
N LEU A 499 -8.03 11.90 -2.41
CA LEU A 499 -7.50 11.02 -1.37
C LEU A 499 -7.78 9.53 -1.64
N THR A 500 -8.92 9.25 -2.27
CA THR A 500 -9.41 7.89 -2.51
C THR A 500 -9.58 7.58 -4.00
N ALA A 501 -9.86 8.59 -4.81
CA ALA A 501 -10.08 8.41 -6.25
C ALA A 501 -9.67 9.65 -7.06
N THR A 502 -9.38 9.43 -8.34
CA THR A 502 -9.24 10.51 -9.32
C THR A 502 -10.62 10.87 -9.87
N ILE A 503 -11.03 12.12 -9.65
CA ILE A 503 -12.30 12.67 -10.13
C ILE A 503 -12.03 13.57 -11.34
N SER A 504 -12.83 13.41 -12.39
CA SER A 504 -12.75 14.28 -13.56
C SER A 504 -14.12 14.58 -14.16
N VAL A 505 -14.32 15.79 -14.68
CA VAL A 505 -15.52 16.20 -15.42
C VAL A 505 -15.13 16.44 -16.87
N HIS A 506 -15.90 15.85 -17.77
CA HIS A 506 -15.64 15.85 -19.20
C HIS A 506 -16.84 16.42 -19.95
N GLN A 507 -16.55 17.11 -21.04
CA GLN A 507 -17.53 17.69 -21.95
C GLN A 507 -17.40 17.04 -23.32
N LEU A 508 -18.43 16.29 -23.73
CA LEU A 508 -18.52 15.65 -25.05
C LEU A 508 -19.07 16.61 -26.11
N SER A 509 -20.07 17.41 -25.73
CA SER A 509 -20.66 18.46 -26.57
C SER A 509 -21.05 19.64 -25.70
N LYS A 510 -21.53 20.75 -26.30
CA LYS A 510 -21.92 21.94 -25.53
C LYS A 510 -22.90 21.63 -24.39
N ASP A 511 -23.80 20.66 -24.60
CA ASP A 511 -24.92 20.35 -23.72
C ASP A 511 -24.78 18.98 -23.02
N TYR A 512 -23.61 18.34 -23.09
CA TYR A 512 -23.41 17.01 -22.51
C TYR A 512 -22.14 16.92 -21.67
N LEU A 513 -22.35 16.90 -20.35
CA LEU A 513 -21.31 16.63 -19.34
C LEU A 513 -21.50 15.28 -18.67
N TYR A 514 -20.38 14.71 -18.26
CA TYR A 514 -20.34 13.56 -17.35
C TYR A 514 -19.10 13.65 -16.46
N LEU A 515 -19.21 13.03 -15.30
CA LEU A 515 -18.12 12.88 -14.35
C LEU A 515 -17.64 11.43 -14.33
N LYS A 516 -16.35 11.28 -14.06
CA LYS A 516 -15.68 9.99 -13.94
C LYS A 516 -14.97 9.87 -12.61
N THR A 517 -15.09 8.71 -11.99
CA THR A 517 -14.29 8.25 -10.85
C THR A 517 -13.34 7.17 -11.35
N ASN A 518 -12.03 7.41 -11.25
CA ASN A 518 -10.99 6.49 -11.74
C ASN A 518 -11.20 6.04 -13.20
N GLY A 519 -11.65 6.96 -14.06
CA GLY A 519 -11.92 6.72 -15.48
C GLY A 519 -13.29 6.11 -15.80
N LYS A 520 -14.01 5.56 -14.81
CA LYS A 520 -15.38 5.06 -14.98
C LYS A 520 -16.39 6.20 -14.86
N ILE A 521 -17.36 6.28 -15.76
CA ILE A 521 -18.47 7.23 -15.64
C ILE A 521 -19.32 6.86 -14.42
N ASP A 522 -19.45 7.82 -13.51
CA ASP A 522 -20.26 7.71 -12.29
C ASP A 522 -21.39 8.76 -12.25
N GLY A 523 -21.54 9.55 -13.32
CA GLY A 523 -22.75 10.30 -13.58
C GLY A 523 -22.68 11.19 -14.81
N SER A 524 -23.84 11.44 -15.42
CA SER A 524 -23.94 12.22 -16.66
C SER A 524 -25.33 12.86 -16.83
N HIS A 525 -25.46 13.71 -17.84
CA HIS A 525 -26.76 14.19 -18.31
C HIS A 525 -27.67 13.04 -18.77
N GLY A 526 -27.10 12.00 -19.39
CA GLY A 526 -27.85 10.83 -19.85
C GLY A 526 -28.31 9.92 -18.70
N ASP A 527 -27.58 9.89 -17.60
CA ASP A 527 -27.90 9.08 -16.41
C ASP A 527 -28.91 9.75 -15.47
N ALA A 528 -29.33 10.98 -15.79
CA ALA A 528 -30.21 11.80 -14.95
C ALA A 528 -31.48 11.05 -14.53
N PHE A 529 -32.09 10.27 -15.44
CA PHE A 529 -33.29 9.49 -15.11
C PHE A 529 -33.03 8.50 -13.97
N THR A 530 -31.95 7.71 -14.05
CA THR A 530 -31.62 6.70 -13.03
C THR A 530 -31.31 7.34 -11.68
N MET A 531 -30.57 8.45 -11.67
CA MET A 531 -30.21 9.18 -10.44
C MET A 531 -31.44 9.80 -9.80
N LEU A 532 -32.27 10.50 -10.58
CA LEU A 532 -33.52 11.07 -10.10
C LEU A 532 -34.45 9.98 -9.55
N MET A 533 -34.59 8.85 -10.24
CA MET A 533 -35.42 7.72 -9.78
C MET A 533 -34.88 7.09 -8.50
N THR A 534 -33.56 7.09 -8.29
CA THR A 534 -32.93 6.63 -7.04
C THR A 534 -33.34 7.50 -5.85
N GLY A 535 -33.65 8.79 -6.07
CA GLY A 535 -34.23 9.67 -5.06
C GLY A 535 -35.75 9.58 -4.97
N TYR A 536 -36.47 9.61 -6.09
CA TYR A 536 -37.93 9.62 -6.14
C TYR A 536 -38.56 8.34 -5.62
N LEU A 537 -38.07 7.17 -6.04
CA LEU A 537 -38.70 5.88 -5.70
C LEU A 537 -38.80 5.66 -4.17
N PRO A 538 -37.71 5.78 -3.40
CA PRO A 538 -37.81 5.56 -1.96
C PRO A 538 -38.59 6.68 -1.23
N MET A 539 -38.57 7.92 -1.73
CA MET A 539 -39.40 9.01 -1.21
C MET A 539 -40.90 8.81 -1.51
N LEU A 540 -41.26 8.25 -2.66
CA LEU A 540 -42.66 7.90 -2.98
C LEU A 540 -43.19 6.74 -2.11
N LEU A 541 -42.31 5.83 -1.68
CA LEU A 541 -42.66 4.77 -0.73
C LEU A 541 -42.83 5.31 0.70
N ARG A 542 -42.14 6.40 1.06
CA ARG A 542 -42.24 7.06 2.37
C ARG A 542 -42.30 8.58 2.23
N PRO A 543 -43.42 9.15 1.74
CA PRO A 543 -43.51 10.60 1.44
C PRO A 543 -43.49 11.49 2.69
N GLN A 544 -43.74 10.90 3.85
CA GLN A 544 -43.71 11.56 5.16
C GLN A 544 -42.29 11.60 5.79
N ALA A 545 -41.26 11.12 5.09
CA ALA A 545 -39.88 11.13 5.61
C ALA A 545 -39.40 12.57 5.82
N GLU A 546 -38.90 12.88 7.02
CA GLU A 546 -38.40 14.22 7.36
C GLU A 546 -36.87 14.27 7.41
N GLN A 547 -36.23 13.16 7.82
CA GLN A 547 -34.78 13.02 7.92
C GLN A 547 -34.26 11.95 6.95
N VAL A 548 -33.51 12.35 5.93
CA VAL A 548 -33.00 11.46 4.89
C VAL A 548 -31.48 11.47 4.89
N ALA A 549 -30.86 10.29 4.83
CA ALA A 549 -29.43 10.14 4.54
C ALA A 549 -29.25 9.67 3.09
N VAL A 550 -28.33 10.27 2.36
CA VAL A 550 -27.91 9.86 1.02
C VAL A 550 -26.42 9.52 1.07
N ILE A 551 -26.06 8.28 0.74
CA ILE A 551 -24.68 7.83 0.61
C ILE A 551 -24.25 8.02 -0.84
N GLY A 552 -23.14 8.74 -1.05
CA GLY A 552 -22.64 9.16 -2.36
C GLY A 552 -23.31 10.45 -2.83
N LEU A 553 -22.50 11.40 -3.33
CA LEU A 553 -22.98 12.64 -3.93
C LEU A 553 -23.16 12.52 -5.44
N GLY A 554 -22.15 12.01 -6.14
CA GLY A 554 -22.12 11.97 -7.61
C GLY A 554 -22.38 13.35 -8.22
N THR A 555 -23.39 13.45 -9.08
CA THR A 555 -23.81 14.72 -9.72
C THR A 555 -24.70 15.59 -8.81
N GLY A 556 -25.21 15.04 -7.71
CA GLY A 556 -26.19 15.67 -6.84
C GLY A 556 -27.65 15.54 -7.30
N MET A 557 -27.94 14.89 -8.43
CA MET A 557 -29.31 14.77 -8.95
C MET A 557 -30.23 13.92 -8.06
N THR A 558 -29.73 12.89 -7.39
CA THR A 558 -30.50 12.10 -6.42
C THR A 558 -30.97 12.97 -5.24
N ILE A 559 -30.08 13.82 -4.74
CA ILE A 559 -30.37 14.75 -3.65
C ILE A 559 -31.41 15.78 -4.11
N LYS A 560 -31.32 16.27 -5.36
CA LYS A 560 -32.35 17.15 -5.94
C LYS A 560 -33.73 16.49 -5.92
N ALA A 561 -33.84 15.23 -6.31
CA ALA A 561 -35.10 14.49 -6.27
C ALA A 561 -35.63 14.38 -4.84
N VAL A 562 -34.77 14.07 -3.85
CA VAL A 562 -35.15 14.06 -2.43
C VAL A 562 -35.62 15.45 -1.96
N GLY A 563 -34.93 16.51 -2.36
CA GLY A 563 -35.24 17.89 -1.99
C GLY A 563 -36.58 18.41 -2.52
N SER A 564 -37.20 17.72 -3.49
CA SER A 564 -38.54 18.06 -4.00
C SER A 564 -39.68 17.68 -3.03
N PHE A 565 -39.39 16.87 -2.02
CA PHE A 565 -40.33 16.47 -0.97
C PHE A 565 -40.21 17.40 0.25
N PRO A 566 -41.19 17.38 1.17
CA PRO A 566 -41.18 18.17 2.40
C PRO A 566 -40.21 17.64 3.47
N VAL A 567 -39.01 17.20 3.06
CA VAL A 567 -37.93 16.81 3.97
C VAL A 567 -37.44 18.01 4.76
N LYS A 568 -37.11 17.81 6.03
CA LYS A 568 -36.55 18.85 6.91
C LYS A 568 -35.03 18.87 6.86
N LYS A 569 -34.41 17.71 6.66
CA LYS A 569 -32.95 17.57 6.65
C LYS A 569 -32.50 16.44 5.74
N ILE A 570 -31.49 16.72 4.92
CA ILE A 570 -30.84 15.77 4.03
C ILE A 570 -29.36 15.73 4.40
N GLU A 571 -28.88 14.59 4.90
CA GLU A 571 -27.45 14.39 5.16
C GLU A 571 -26.81 13.61 4.01
N VAL A 572 -25.73 14.16 3.46
CA VAL A 572 -25.05 13.59 2.29
C VAL A 572 -23.68 13.10 2.72
N LEU A 573 -23.46 11.80 2.59
CA LEU A 573 -22.26 11.09 3.01
C LEU A 573 -21.38 10.85 1.79
N GLU A 574 -20.40 11.73 1.57
CA GLU A 574 -19.47 11.67 0.43
C GLU A 574 -18.05 11.48 0.94
N ILE A 575 -17.36 10.44 0.46
CA ILE A 575 -16.02 10.08 0.94
C ILE A 575 -14.92 10.89 0.25
N GLU A 576 -15.17 11.37 -0.97
CA GLU A 576 -14.17 12.06 -1.80
C GLU A 576 -14.50 13.56 -1.92
N PRO A 577 -13.75 14.46 -1.25
CA PRO A 577 -13.99 15.90 -1.34
C PRO A 577 -13.96 16.46 -2.77
N ALA A 578 -13.13 15.88 -3.66
CA ALA A 578 -13.08 16.28 -5.06
C ALA A 578 -14.41 16.04 -5.81
N MET A 579 -15.26 15.13 -5.33
CA MET A 579 -16.60 14.90 -5.89
C MET A 579 -17.52 16.09 -5.65
N VAL A 580 -17.38 16.78 -4.50
CA VAL A 580 -18.18 17.97 -4.17
C VAL A 580 -17.92 19.11 -5.16
N GLU A 581 -16.66 19.32 -5.51
CA GLU A 581 -16.26 20.30 -6.53
C GLU A 581 -16.72 19.89 -7.93
N ALA A 582 -16.65 18.59 -8.26
CA ALA A 582 -17.14 18.08 -9.54
C ALA A 582 -18.67 18.26 -9.70
N ALA A 583 -19.45 18.04 -8.63
CA ALA A 583 -20.90 18.23 -8.64
C ALA A 583 -21.32 19.68 -8.96
N ALA A 584 -20.45 20.67 -8.70
CA ALA A 584 -20.72 22.07 -9.04
C ALA A 584 -20.83 22.31 -10.56
N PHE A 585 -20.26 21.45 -11.41
CA PHE A 585 -20.42 21.53 -12.86
C PHE A 585 -21.82 21.11 -13.33
N PHE A 586 -22.62 20.48 -12.47
CA PHE A 586 -23.97 19.98 -12.76
C PHE A 586 -25.06 20.84 -12.10
N GLN A 587 -24.76 22.09 -11.74
CA GLN A 587 -25.68 22.97 -11.01
C GLN A 587 -27.05 23.16 -11.67
N GLU A 588 -27.10 23.17 -13.00
CA GLU A 588 -28.36 23.25 -13.75
C GLU A 588 -29.20 21.98 -13.56
N GLN A 589 -28.57 20.81 -13.65
CA GLN A 589 -29.23 19.51 -13.58
C GLN A 589 -29.59 19.15 -12.14
N ASN A 590 -28.72 19.43 -11.18
CA ASN A 590 -28.97 19.22 -9.76
C ASN A 590 -29.74 20.38 -9.08
N GLY A 591 -30.03 21.46 -9.81
CA GLY A 591 -30.86 22.57 -9.30
C GLY A 591 -30.21 23.33 -8.15
N LYS A 592 -28.87 23.39 -8.09
CA LYS A 592 -28.09 23.99 -7.00
C LYS A 592 -28.46 23.44 -5.62
N ILE A 593 -28.82 22.16 -5.56
CA ILE A 593 -29.28 21.52 -4.31
C ILE A 593 -28.26 21.60 -3.17
N LEU A 594 -26.97 21.74 -3.47
CA LEU A 594 -25.92 21.92 -2.46
C LEU A 594 -26.01 23.25 -1.70
N ASP A 595 -26.71 24.25 -2.26
CA ASP A 595 -26.96 25.55 -1.59
C ASP A 595 -28.23 25.50 -0.71
N ASP A 596 -29.01 24.41 -0.76
CA ASP A 596 -30.23 24.26 0.02
C ASP A 596 -29.90 24.14 1.52
N PRO A 597 -30.47 24.97 2.40
CA PRO A 597 -30.17 24.96 3.83
C PRO A 597 -30.56 23.65 4.53
N ARG A 598 -31.39 22.81 3.91
CA ARG A 598 -31.76 21.48 4.40
C ARG A 598 -30.65 20.46 4.16
N VAL A 599 -29.72 20.72 3.24
CA VAL A 599 -28.64 19.80 2.86
C VAL A 599 -27.42 20.04 3.75
N ARG A 600 -26.93 18.96 4.38
CA ARG A 600 -25.68 18.95 5.13
C ARG A 600 -24.73 17.93 4.52
N MET A 601 -23.64 18.41 3.94
CA MET A 601 -22.53 17.57 3.49
C MET A 601 -21.72 17.06 4.70
N ILE A 602 -21.39 15.78 4.72
CA ILE A 602 -20.56 15.14 5.73
C ILE A 602 -19.47 14.35 5.01
N PRO A 603 -18.20 14.81 5.02
CA PRO A 603 -17.11 14.17 4.29
C PRO A 603 -16.64 12.91 5.02
N THR A 604 -17.26 11.77 4.72
CA THR A 604 -17.06 10.51 5.45
C THR A 604 -17.46 9.28 4.65
N ASP A 605 -17.03 8.12 5.12
CA ASP A 605 -17.51 6.83 4.64
C ASP A 605 -18.95 6.59 5.11
N GLY A 606 -19.86 6.43 4.16
CA GLY A 606 -21.28 6.27 4.46
C GLY A 606 -21.60 5.01 5.28
N ARG A 607 -20.90 3.89 5.03
CA ARG A 607 -21.13 2.64 5.78
C ARG A 607 -20.80 2.83 7.26
N ASN A 608 -19.65 3.43 7.54
CA ASN A 608 -19.16 3.58 8.90
C ASN A 608 -19.87 4.69 9.66
N TYR A 609 -20.29 5.75 8.96
CA TYR A 609 -21.16 6.75 9.55
C TYR A 609 -22.49 6.14 9.99
N ILE A 610 -23.19 5.41 9.11
CA ILE A 610 -24.47 4.76 9.46
C ILE A 610 -24.30 3.74 10.59
N MET A 611 -23.15 3.06 10.66
CA MET A 611 -22.85 2.11 11.74
C MET A 611 -22.67 2.75 13.12
N ALA A 612 -22.18 3.98 13.18
CA ALA A 612 -21.71 4.58 14.41
C ALA A 612 -22.54 5.78 14.87
N THR A 613 -23.28 6.40 13.96
CA THR A 613 -24.14 7.52 14.29
C THR A 613 -25.27 7.08 15.22
N PRO A 614 -25.56 7.84 16.28
CA PRO A 614 -26.75 7.61 17.11
C PRO A 614 -28.02 8.13 16.44
N ARG A 615 -27.92 8.80 15.29
CA ARG A 615 -29.07 9.37 14.56
C ARG A 615 -29.84 8.28 13.83
N LEU A 616 -31.16 8.40 13.88
CA LEU A 616 -32.07 7.59 13.07
C LEU A 616 -32.53 8.41 11.87
N TYR A 617 -32.63 7.74 10.72
CA TYR A 617 -33.14 8.33 9.48
C TYR A 617 -34.45 7.67 9.12
N ASP A 618 -35.39 8.44 8.58
CA ASP A 618 -36.60 7.89 7.99
C ASP A 618 -36.28 7.08 6.73
N LEU A 619 -35.22 7.47 6.04
CA LEU A 619 -34.79 6.87 4.79
C LEU A 619 -33.27 6.97 4.64
N VAL A 620 -32.64 5.85 4.26
CA VAL A 620 -31.24 5.79 3.83
C VAL A 620 -31.23 5.40 2.36
N ILE A 621 -30.75 6.29 1.50
CA ILE A 621 -30.58 6.07 0.07
C ILE A 621 -29.08 5.85 -0.19
N SER A 622 -28.73 4.82 -0.95
CA SER A 622 -27.34 4.49 -1.28
C SER A 622 -27.13 4.50 -2.79
N GLU A 623 -26.39 5.50 -3.30
CA GLU A 623 -26.15 5.70 -4.74
C GLU A 623 -24.80 5.17 -5.29
N PRO A 624 -23.92 4.51 -4.53
CA PRO A 624 -22.88 3.69 -5.16
C PRO A 624 -23.49 2.44 -5.80
N SER A 625 -23.51 2.36 -7.14
CA SER A 625 -24.26 1.33 -7.88
C SER A 625 -23.47 0.09 -8.31
N ASN A 626 -22.16 0.02 -7.99
CA ASN A 626 -21.23 -0.90 -8.64
C ASN A 626 -20.55 -1.86 -7.62
N PRO A 627 -21.15 -3.01 -7.30
CA PRO A 627 -20.67 -3.90 -6.23
C PRO A 627 -19.31 -4.58 -6.50
N TRP A 628 -18.76 -4.49 -7.72
CA TRP A 628 -17.44 -5.02 -8.05
C TRP A 628 -16.28 -4.06 -7.73
N ILE A 629 -16.57 -2.80 -7.38
CA ILE A 629 -15.58 -1.78 -7.03
C ILE A 629 -15.19 -1.95 -5.55
N ALA A 630 -13.88 -1.90 -5.26
CA ALA A 630 -13.37 -1.94 -3.90
C ALA A 630 -13.92 -0.75 -3.07
N GLY A 631 -14.22 -0.97 -1.80
CA GLY A 631 -14.92 0.02 -0.95
C GLY A 631 -16.44 -0.02 -1.14
N VAL A 632 -16.94 0.16 -2.37
CA VAL A 632 -18.39 0.16 -2.70
C VAL A 632 -19.05 -1.17 -2.39
N ALA A 633 -18.38 -2.29 -2.66
CA ALA A 633 -18.89 -3.65 -2.39
C ALA A 633 -19.41 -3.83 -0.94
N SER A 634 -18.84 -3.09 0.02
CA SER A 634 -19.21 -3.19 1.42
C SER A 634 -20.63 -2.69 1.73
N LEU A 635 -21.18 -1.80 0.89
CA LEU A 635 -22.56 -1.28 0.97
C LEU A 635 -23.60 -2.29 0.47
N PHE A 636 -23.19 -3.41 -0.12
CA PHE A 636 -24.08 -4.46 -0.61
C PHE A 636 -24.07 -5.71 0.27
N THR A 637 -23.50 -5.61 1.48
CA THR A 637 -23.36 -6.73 2.41
C THR A 637 -24.57 -6.88 3.31
N LYS A 638 -24.87 -8.12 3.76
CA LYS A 638 -25.95 -8.39 4.73
C LYS A 638 -25.73 -7.60 6.02
N GLU A 639 -24.46 -7.46 6.41
CA GLU A 639 -24.00 -6.74 7.58
C GLU A 639 -24.33 -5.24 7.50
N PHE A 640 -24.18 -4.62 6.32
CA PHE A 640 -24.57 -3.21 6.14
C PHE A 640 -26.08 -3.03 6.19
N TYR A 641 -26.85 -3.87 5.47
CA TYR A 641 -28.31 -3.79 5.52
C TYR A 641 -28.88 -4.06 6.92
N ALA A 642 -28.23 -4.88 7.74
CA ALA A 642 -28.62 -5.10 9.13
C ALA A 642 -28.33 -3.89 10.03
N VAL A 643 -27.33 -3.08 9.68
CA VAL A 643 -26.97 -1.85 10.38
C VAL A 643 -27.84 -0.67 9.96
N ALA A 644 -28.31 -0.65 8.70
CA ALA A 644 -29.18 0.41 8.17
C ALA A 644 -30.67 0.25 8.54
N LYS A 645 -31.07 -0.92 9.05
CA LYS A 645 -32.40 -1.19 9.60
C LYS A 645 -32.47 -0.76 11.06
#